data_AF-A0A1F4YE13-F1
#
_entry.id   AF-A0A1F4YE13-F1
#
_cell.length_a   1.000
_cell.length_b   1.000
_cell.length_c   1.000
_cell.angle_alpha   90.00
_cell.angle_beta   90.00
_cell.angle_gamma   90.00
#
_symmetry.space_group_name_H-M   'P 1'
#
loop_
_entity.id
_entity.type
_entity.pdbx_description
1 polymer ?
#
loop_
_entity_poly.entity_id
_entity_poly.type
_entity_poly.pdbx_seq_one_letter_code
_entity_poly.pdbx_strand_id
1 'polypeptide(L)'
;MIQIPQPTPNYKVWQEVGKPLAASASLKDKIQIILTAAVCAPSSHNSQPWSFHTDNNTIWLEPDYHRHLAHSDRHSRELYLSLGACLANIEVAAAHCGFGPKTRLVSAADRTSVRVDLKNTRPPKSDLFSAISQRVNYDGPHQDIPIPPKVILEMEKSFAAGPAKLQLVTDSPTKNAIADLVALGDREIFTDPKFIAELVRWLRDASTLRKDGIPTPVLGLPPHLRRMASQFLLSLKPEQIGPMTEADRQKVASSAAIGVIYSQKDNPPSWIEAGRLYQLLSLKSAQAGVYIGARAVLIETGDLHQKLNSVLGLKSVRPLMMFRAGYPVGPDLAHTPRYPAAERMAVQMESRWVTPPADRPTIFKIEKDLTFNRLVEQLNPAQIETVAYTEHYLPDLFSALNPALDPRSSDYVQKLQEFIPRRSSASDGVWIYYPHTRKLAHLPSEEDFYSIITANNARIISGPAQKRLRQLRFGVAGLSGSGTEAVLALAMSGARYFRLADHDYLSGRNKNRVTGQIGENKTWNLSWRLWEHNPFLELDLYPEGITPSNVAEFVQNLDLVIEQTDSSSKFLLRQSADCPIAMVTDLENPVIELERDNKPFFGGRADANAINAETMAQIGSLQESTWYIAHLIGPDNLTAGNYRNFQDILKGGANAYSQTFIAVQSGGGAIGRFVIAFAEGKLDALPDSWIIRTLPAQKNELSDQARAKKEFFSTFAARFPRK
;
A
#
# COMPACT_ATOMS: atom_id res chain seq x y z
N MET A 1 0.87 -16.16 33.85
CA MET A 1 0.51 -16.11 32.41
C MET A 1 0.39 -14.65 32.02
N ILE A 2 1.24 -14.16 31.14
CA ILE A 2 1.16 -12.77 30.67
C ILE A 2 0.03 -12.72 29.64
N GLN A 3 -1.14 -12.24 30.04
CA GLN A 3 -2.19 -11.84 29.10
C GLN A 3 -1.84 -10.47 28.54
N ILE A 4 -1.31 -10.43 27.32
CA ILE A 4 -1.27 -9.23 26.47
C ILE A 4 -1.52 -9.77 25.04
N PRO A 5 -2.49 -9.24 24.26
CA PRO A 5 -2.67 -7.81 24.05
C PRO A 5 -4.11 -7.25 24.06
N GLN A 6 -4.20 -5.99 24.51
CA GLN A 6 -5.21 -5.02 24.06
C GLN A 6 -5.26 -5.00 22.52
N PRO A 7 -6.40 -4.76 21.85
CA PRO A 7 -6.41 -4.71 20.40
C PRO A 7 -5.40 -3.69 19.92
N THR A 8 -4.65 -4.05 18.88
CA THR A 8 -3.88 -3.06 18.14
C THR A 8 -4.83 -1.94 17.66
N PRO A 9 -4.39 -0.68 17.60
CA PRO A 9 -5.26 0.47 17.33
C PRO A 9 -6.15 0.31 16.08
N ASN A 10 -5.70 -0.45 15.08
CA ASN A 10 -6.43 -0.76 13.86
C ASN A 10 -7.63 -1.71 14.00
N TYR A 11 -7.82 -2.36 15.14
CA TYR A 11 -9.01 -3.19 15.44
C TYR A 11 -9.90 -2.59 16.53
N LYS A 12 -9.50 -1.49 17.17
CA LYS A 12 -10.22 -0.87 18.28
C LYS A 12 -11.67 -0.52 17.93
N VAL A 13 -11.92 -0.14 16.69
CA VAL A 13 -13.27 0.18 16.16
C VAL A 13 -14.25 -0.96 16.41
N TRP A 14 -13.82 -2.23 16.29
CA TRP A 14 -14.68 -3.40 16.52
C TRP A 14 -15.13 -3.56 17.98
N GLN A 15 -14.39 -2.99 18.93
CA GLN A 15 -14.79 -2.95 20.34
C GLN A 15 -15.62 -1.71 20.70
N GLU A 16 -15.49 -0.65 19.90
CA GLU A 16 -16.26 0.57 20.05
C GLU A 16 -17.66 0.42 19.45
N VAL A 17 -17.78 -0.29 18.32
CA VAL A 17 -19.05 -0.62 17.70
C VAL A 17 -19.78 -1.68 18.53
N GLY A 18 -20.96 -1.34 19.05
CA GLY A 18 -21.74 -2.20 19.94
C GLY A 18 -21.77 -1.78 21.41
N LYS A 19 -21.05 -0.71 21.79
CA LYS A 19 -21.25 -0.09 23.11
C LYS A 19 -22.66 0.53 23.21
N PRO A 20 -23.34 0.40 24.36
CA PRO A 20 -24.68 0.95 24.53
C PRO A 20 -24.67 2.48 24.47
N LEU A 21 -25.69 3.04 23.83
CA LEU A 21 -25.93 4.48 23.78
C LEU A 21 -26.42 4.99 25.15
N ALA A 22 -25.74 5.98 25.72
CA ALA A 22 -26.24 6.67 26.91
C ALA A 22 -27.54 7.44 26.59
N ALA A 23 -28.53 7.39 27.48
CA ALA A 23 -29.81 8.08 27.27
C ALA A 23 -29.66 9.61 27.10
N SER A 24 -28.59 10.20 27.65
CA SER A 24 -28.24 11.62 27.58
C SER A 24 -27.31 11.99 26.42
N ALA A 25 -27.02 11.07 25.48
CA ALA A 25 -26.07 11.31 24.40
C ALA A 25 -26.47 12.49 23.50
N SER A 26 -25.52 13.41 23.27
CA SER A 26 -25.73 14.56 22.38
C SER A 26 -25.87 14.13 20.92
N LEU A 27 -26.35 15.03 20.04
CA LEU A 27 -26.39 14.76 18.59
C LEU A 27 -24.99 14.41 18.05
N LYS A 28 -23.95 15.10 18.54
CA LYS A 28 -22.55 14.85 18.15
C LYS A 28 -22.12 13.44 18.53
N ASP A 29 -22.43 12.99 19.75
CA ASP A 29 -22.11 11.63 20.21
C ASP A 29 -22.84 10.57 19.40
N LYS A 30 -24.12 10.81 19.07
CA LYS A 30 -24.90 9.91 18.22
C LYS A 30 -24.32 9.82 16.81
N ILE A 31 -23.95 10.94 16.19
CA ILE A 31 -23.28 10.95 14.89
C ILE A 31 -21.97 10.17 14.95
N GLN A 32 -21.18 10.33 16.02
CA GLN A 32 -19.95 9.57 16.20
C GLN A 32 -20.21 8.06 16.25
N ILE A 33 -21.24 7.61 16.96
CA ILE A 33 -21.63 6.19 17.02
C ILE A 33 -22.03 5.68 15.64
N ILE A 34 -22.81 6.47 14.89
CA ILE A 34 -23.24 6.14 13.53
C ILE A 34 -22.01 5.98 12.61
N LEU A 35 -21.06 6.91 12.66
CA LEU A 35 -19.86 6.85 11.83
C LEU A 35 -18.91 5.71 12.25
N THR A 36 -18.79 5.41 13.55
CA THR A 36 -18.03 4.24 14.03
C THR A 36 -18.63 2.94 13.49
N ALA A 37 -19.97 2.83 13.42
CA ALA A 37 -20.61 1.69 12.79
C ALA A 37 -20.44 1.68 11.26
N ALA A 38 -20.47 2.85 10.61
CA ALA A 38 -20.33 3.01 9.17
C ALA A 38 -19.00 2.42 8.66
N VAL A 39 -17.89 2.72 9.33
CA VAL A 39 -16.56 2.23 8.94
C VAL A 39 -16.41 0.70 9.09
N CYS A 40 -17.23 0.03 9.89
CA CYS A 40 -17.23 -1.43 10.02
C CYS A 40 -17.81 -2.17 8.81
N ALA A 41 -18.29 -1.45 7.78
CA ALA A 41 -18.79 -2.07 6.57
C ALA A 41 -17.71 -2.91 5.84
N PRO A 42 -18.10 -3.95 5.10
CA PRO A 42 -17.21 -4.63 4.16
C PRO A 42 -16.93 -3.75 2.94
N SER A 43 -15.75 -3.94 2.34
CA SER A 43 -15.36 -3.39 1.04
C SER A 43 -14.42 -4.36 0.34
N SER A 44 -14.35 -4.29 -1.00
CA SER A 44 -13.39 -5.08 -1.76
C SER A 44 -11.96 -4.74 -1.36
N HIS A 45 -11.10 -5.76 -1.25
CA HIS A 45 -9.76 -5.70 -0.67
C HIS A 45 -9.64 -5.02 0.70
N ASN A 46 -10.77 -4.83 1.40
CA ASN A 46 -10.86 -3.97 2.58
C ASN A 46 -10.26 -2.56 2.33
N SER A 47 -10.45 -2.06 1.10
CA SER A 47 -9.95 -0.77 0.63
C SER A 47 -10.62 0.41 1.32
N GLN A 48 -11.83 0.22 1.86
CA GLN A 48 -12.63 1.24 2.57
C GLN A 48 -12.76 2.54 1.76
N PRO A 49 -13.28 2.50 0.53
CA PRO A 49 -13.19 3.59 -0.45
C PRO A 49 -14.28 4.64 -0.23
N TRP A 50 -14.50 5.01 1.02
CA TRP A 50 -15.50 5.98 1.46
C TRP A 50 -14.91 7.06 2.36
N SER A 51 -15.53 8.23 2.31
CA SER A 51 -15.29 9.31 3.26
C SER A 51 -16.59 9.95 3.71
N PHE A 52 -16.53 10.71 4.81
CA PHE A 52 -17.70 11.32 5.42
C PHE A 52 -17.53 12.81 5.62
N HIS A 53 -18.59 13.57 5.43
CA HIS A 53 -18.67 14.89 6.03
C HIS A 53 -20.03 15.07 6.68
N THR A 54 -20.12 15.98 7.64
CA THR A 54 -21.35 16.20 8.40
C THR A 54 -21.69 17.68 8.44
N ASP A 55 -22.97 17.97 8.24
CA ASP A 55 -23.52 19.31 8.36
C ASP A 55 -24.79 19.20 9.23
N ASN A 56 -24.74 19.73 10.46
CA ASN A 56 -25.83 19.66 11.44
C ASN A 56 -26.32 18.22 11.72
N ASN A 57 -27.48 17.83 11.17
CA ASN A 57 -28.05 16.48 11.30
C ASN A 57 -27.87 15.62 10.04
N THR A 58 -27.06 16.07 9.08
CA THR A 58 -26.85 15.37 7.81
C THR A 58 -25.49 14.70 7.81
N ILE A 59 -25.46 13.43 7.41
CA ILE A 59 -24.24 12.70 7.10
C ILE A 59 -24.17 12.56 5.59
N TRP A 60 -23.05 12.97 5.02
CA TRP A 60 -22.70 12.70 3.64
C TRP A 60 -21.66 11.59 3.58
N LEU A 61 -21.85 10.70 2.63
CA LEU A 61 -20.96 9.59 2.30
C LEU A 61 -20.50 9.80 0.85
N GLU A 62 -19.20 10.02 0.70
CA GLU A 62 -18.56 10.37 -0.56
C GLU A 62 -17.64 9.23 -1.03
N PRO A 63 -17.56 8.96 -2.35
CA PRO A 63 -16.60 8.00 -2.88
C PRO A 63 -15.16 8.53 -2.77
N ASP A 64 -14.25 7.70 -2.24
CA ASP A 64 -12.82 8.00 -2.19
C ASP A 64 -12.07 7.24 -3.31
N TYR A 65 -11.84 7.93 -4.42
CA TYR A 65 -11.16 7.38 -5.59
C TYR A 65 -9.66 7.16 -5.37
N HIS A 66 -9.03 7.71 -4.32
CA HIS A 66 -7.64 7.38 -3.98
C HIS A 66 -7.48 5.94 -3.52
N ARG A 67 -8.59 5.28 -3.17
CA ARG A 67 -8.67 3.89 -2.71
C ARG A 67 -9.38 2.97 -3.71
N HIS A 68 -9.61 3.46 -4.93
CA HIS A 68 -10.17 2.68 -6.02
C HIS A 68 -9.22 1.56 -6.45
N LEU A 69 -9.78 0.44 -6.91
CA LEU A 69 -9.04 -0.72 -7.40
C LEU A 69 -9.00 -0.66 -8.92
N ALA A 70 -7.90 -0.18 -9.48
CA ALA A 70 -7.74 0.07 -10.91
C ALA A 70 -7.87 -1.20 -11.77
N HIS A 71 -7.48 -2.37 -11.26
CA HIS A 71 -7.46 -3.62 -12.02
C HIS A 71 -8.59 -4.57 -11.65
N SER A 72 -8.91 -4.71 -10.36
CA SER A 72 -10.00 -5.55 -9.87
C SER A 72 -11.38 -4.91 -10.07
N ASP A 73 -11.47 -3.58 -10.07
CA ASP A 73 -12.74 -2.82 -10.13
C ASP A 73 -12.72 -1.78 -11.26
N ARG A 74 -12.47 -2.21 -12.50
CA ARG A 74 -12.20 -1.31 -13.65
C ARG A 74 -13.27 -0.24 -13.91
N HIS A 75 -14.49 -0.45 -13.42
CA HIS A 75 -15.64 0.43 -13.62
C HIS A 75 -16.18 1.06 -12.32
N SER A 76 -15.43 0.97 -11.22
CA SER A 76 -15.81 1.48 -9.89
C SER A 76 -17.08 0.85 -9.30
N ARG A 77 -17.49 -0.33 -9.79
CA ARG A 77 -18.65 -1.08 -9.29
C ARG A 77 -18.46 -1.47 -7.83
N GLU A 78 -17.33 -2.08 -7.50
CA GLU A 78 -17.01 -2.54 -6.15
C GLU A 78 -16.87 -1.39 -5.17
N LEU A 79 -16.33 -0.25 -5.64
CA LEU A 79 -16.31 1.00 -4.88
C LEU A 79 -17.74 1.42 -4.49
N TYR A 80 -18.67 1.46 -5.44
CA TYR A 80 -20.06 1.86 -5.15
C TYR A 80 -20.85 0.81 -4.35
N LEU A 81 -20.59 -0.49 -4.56
CA LEU A 81 -21.10 -1.57 -3.70
C LEU A 81 -20.62 -1.40 -2.26
N SER A 82 -19.35 -1.01 -2.07
CA SER A 82 -18.76 -0.71 -0.77
C SER A 82 -19.43 0.49 -0.09
N LEU A 83 -19.73 1.56 -0.84
CA LEU A 83 -20.54 2.69 -0.34
C LEU A 83 -21.94 2.24 0.10
N GLY A 84 -22.57 1.36 -0.68
CA GLY A 84 -23.86 0.75 -0.31
C GLY A 84 -23.80 0.02 1.03
N ALA A 85 -22.78 -0.81 1.22
CA ALA A 85 -22.59 -1.52 2.48
C ALA A 85 -22.33 -0.56 3.66
N CYS A 86 -21.57 0.52 3.43
CA CYS A 86 -21.37 1.58 4.41
C CYS A 86 -22.67 2.30 4.79
N LEU A 87 -23.49 2.64 3.78
CA LEU A 87 -24.82 3.22 3.97
C LEU A 87 -25.74 2.33 4.82
N ALA A 88 -25.76 1.01 4.59
CA ALA A 88 -26.57 0.10 5.40
C ALA A 88 -26.22 0.19 6.89
N ASN A 89 -24.92 0.25 7.22
CA ASN A 89 -24.48 0.42 8.60
C ASN A 89 -24.89 1.78 9.17
N ILE A 90 -24.81 2.86 8.37
CA ILE A 90 -25.30 4.19 8.76
C ILE A 90 -26.78 4.14 9.11
N GLU A 91 -27.61 3.53 8.25
CA GLU A 91 -29.07 3.46 8.45
C GLU A 91 -29.43 2.63 9.70
N VAL A 92 -28.77 1.49 9.89
CA VAL A 92 -28.96 0.62 11.07
C VAL A 92 -28.56 1.35 12.36
N ALA A 93 -27.40 2.01 12.37
CA ALA A 93 -26.92 2.74 13.53
C ALA A 93 -27.75 4.01 13.82
N ALA A 94 -28.22 4.70 12.78
CA ALA A 94 -29.11 5.85 12.93
C ALA A 94 -30.44 5.45 13.58
N ALA A 95 -31.03 4.33 13.15
CA ALA A 95 -32.23 3.78 13.76
C ALA A 95 -32.00 3.41 15.23
N HIS A 96 -30.86 2.78 15.56
CA HIS A 96 -30.46 2.50 16.94
C HIS A 96 -30.33 3.78 17.79
N CYS A 97 -29.83 4.88 17.20
CA CYS A 97 -29.72 6.18 17.86
C CYS A 97 -31.06 6.96 17.99
N GLY A 98 -32.16 6.37 17.52
CA GLY A 98 -33.51 6.93 17.60
C GLY A 98 -33.92 7.79 16.40
N PHE A 99 -33.16 7.79 15.30
CA PHE A 99 -33.48 8.56 14.10
C PHE A 99 -34.21 7.72 13.05
N GLY A 100 -35.08 8.36 12.27
CA GLY A 100 -35.56 7.82 10.99
C GLY A 100 -34.72 8.41 9.85
N PRO A 101 -33.66 7.73 9.39
CA PRO A 101 -32.79 8.27 8.35
C PRO A 101 -33.54 8.41 7.02
N LYS A 102 -33.36 9.56 6.33
CA LYS A 102 -33.83 9.74 4.95
C LYS A 102 -32.63 9.85 4.01
N THR A 103 -32.46 8.83 3.18
CA THR A 103 -31.36 8.72 2.22
C THR A 103 -31.73 9.32 0.87
N ARG A 104 -30.79 10.01 0.23
CA ARG A 104 -30.88 10.47 -1.18
C ARG A 104 -29.53 10.31 -1.86
N LEU A 105 -29.54 9.88 -3.12
CA LEU A 105 -28.36 9.90 -3.97
C LEU A 105 -28.22 11.27 -4.64
N VAL A 106 -27.01 11.79 -4.68
CA VAL A 106 -26.67 13.05 -5.34
C VAL A 106 -25.61 12.74 -6.39
N SER A 107 -26.03 12.72 -7.66
CA SER A 107 -25.14 12.43 -8.78
C SER A 107 -24.71 13.73 -9.45
N ALA A 108 -23.41 13.88 -9.69
CA ALA A 108 -22.82 14.99 -10.44
C ALA A 108 -21.75 14.43 -11.38
N ALA A 109 -21.91 14.63 -12.69
CA ALA A 109 -21.03 14.20 -13.79
C ALA A 109 -20.48 12.76 -13.67
N ASP A 110 -19.38 12.58 -12.93
CA ASP A 110 -18.58 11.36 -12.77
C ASP A 110 -18.72 10.71 -11.37
N ARG A 111 -19.52 11.32 -10.49
CA ARG A 111 -19.62 10.98 -9.06
C ARG A 111 -21.05 10.76 -8.63
N THR A 112 -21.27 9.78 -7.74
CA THR A 112 -22.53 9.64 -6.99
C THR A 112 -22.26 9.58 -5.49
N SER A 113 -22.74 10.58 -4.77
CA SER A 113 -22.61 10.69 -3.32
C SER A 113 -23.92 10.30 -2.65
N VAL A 114 -23.85 9.91 -1.37
CA VAL A 114 -25.03 9.56 -0.58
C VAL A 114 -25.22 10.59 0.52
N ARG A 115 -26.41 11.20 0.56
CA ARG A 115 -26.83 12.10 1.62
C ARG A 115 -27.83 11.42 2.54
N VAL A 116 -27.58 11.44 3.84
CA VAL A 116 -28.45 10.86 4.88
C VAL A 116 -28.89 11.96 5.85
N ASP A 117 -30.17 12.36 5.77
CA ASP A 117 -30.76 13.31 6.71
C ASP A 117 -31.25 12.55 7.98
N LEU A 118 -30.70 12.86 9.16
CA LEU A 118 -31.10 12.24 10.44
C LEU A 118 -32.34 12.93 11.03
N LYS A 119 -33.53 12.44 10.72
CA LYS A 119 -34.78 13.02 11.21
C LYS A 119 -35.22 12.46 12.55
N ASN A 120 -35.81 13.32 13.38
CA ASN A 120 -36.56 12.94 14.60
C ASN A 120 -37.94 12.37 14.25
N THR A 121 -37.99 11.42 13.32
CA THR A 121 -39.17 10.62 13.00
C THR A 121 -39.05 9.25 13.67
N ARG A 122 -40.17 8.55 13.86
CA ARG A 122 -40.18 7.22 14.46
C ARG A 122 -39.16 6.31 13.74
N PRO A 123 -38.14 5.77 14.43
CA PRO A 123 -37.13 4.93 13.81
C PRO A 123 -37.76 3.62 13.32
N PRO A 124 -37.26 3.03 12.22
CA PRO A 124 -37.63 1.68 11.84
C PRO A 124 -37.23 0.70 12.95
N LYS A 125 -38.10 -0.28 13.25
CA LYS A 125 -37.73 -1.35 14.18
C LYS A 125 -36.63 -2.20 13.56
N SER A 126 -35.45 -2.21 14.17
CA SER A 126 -34.34 -3.07 13.77
C SER A 126 -33.50 -3.42 14.98
N ASP A 127 -33.12 -4.69 15.09
CA ASP A 127 -32.20 -5.26 16.07
C ASP A 127 -30.82 -5.55 15.47
N LEU A 128 -30.55 -5.10 14.24
CA LEU A 128 -29.34 -5.41 13.47
C LEU A 128 -28.08 -4.69 13.96
N PHE A 129 -28.20 -3.70 14.84
CA PHE A 129 -27.05 -2.91 15.29
C PHE A 129 -25.99 -3.77 15.98
N SER A 130 -26.40 -4.71 16.83
CA SER A 130 -25.48 -5.62 17.51
C SER A 130 -24.80 -6.61 16.55
N ALA A 131 -25.40 -6.89 15.39
CA ALA A 131 -24.81 -7.78 14.39
C ALA A 131 -23.61 -7.14 13.67
N ILE A 132 -23.47 -5.81 13.70
CA ILE A 132 -22.34 -5.11 13.05
C ILE A 132 -21.01 -5.58 13.66
N SER A 133 -20.94 -5.73 14.99
CA SER A 133 -19.73 -6.19 15.68
C SER A 133 -19.47 -7.69 15.55
N GLN A 134 -20.45 -8.47 15.08
CA GLN A 134 -20.34 -9.93 14.94
C GLN A 134 -20.02 -10.34 13.50
N ARG A 135 -20.43 -9.52 12.52
CA ARG A 135 -20.31 -9.84 11.10
C ARG A 135 -18.85 -9.84 10.65
N VAL A 136 -18.43 -10.96 10.08
CA VAL A 136 -17.17 -11.12 9.35
C VAL A 136 -17.46 -11.57 7.91
N ASN A 137 -16.58 -11.21 6.98
CA ASN A 137 -16.60 -11.84 5.65
C ASN A 137 -15.77 -13.12 5.77
N TYR A 138 -16.36 -14.26 5.41
CA TYR A 138 -15.69 -15.55 5.52
C TYR A 138 -15.42 -16.13 4.13
N ASP A 139 -14.15 -16.33 3.80
CA ASP A 139 -13.74 -16.89 2.51
C ASP A 139 -13.14 -18.31 2.61
N GLY A 140 -13.25 -18.93 3.79
CA GLY A 140 -12.83 -20.31 4.02
C GLY A 140 -13.84 -21.35 3.49
N PRO A 141 -13.57 -22.65 3.76
CA PRO A 141 -14.50 -23.74 3.49
C PRO A 141 -15.70 -23.74 4.45
N HIS A 142 -16.88 -24.09 3.94
CA HIS A 142 -18.09 -24.23 4.76
C HIS A 142 -18.32 -25.69 5.16
N GLN A 143 -18.97 -25.90 6.30
CA GLN A 143 -19.48 -27.19 6.73
C GLN A 143 -20.61 -27.61 5.78
N ASP A 144 -20.75 -28.91 5.57
CA ASP A 144 -21.83 -29.50 4.78
C ASP A 144 -23.13 -29.55 5.60
N ILE A 145 -23.66 -28.36 5.93
CA ILE A 145 -24.87 -28.16 6.72
C ILE A 145 -25.77 -27.19 5.95
N PRO A 146 -27.02 -27.58 5.60
CA PRO A 146 -27.94 -26.70 4.90
C PRO A 146 -28.40 -25.55 5.79
N ILE A 147 -28.62 -24.37 5.18
CA ILE A 147 -29.21 -23.22 5.86
C ILE A 147 -30.70 -23.52 6.13
N PRO A 148 -31.21 -23.30 7.37
CA PRO A 148 -32.61 -23.53 7.67
C PRO A 148 -33.56 -22.74 6.73
N PRO A 149 -34.66 -23.34 6.23
CA PRO A 149 -35.57 -22.67 5.30
C PRO A 149 -36.12 -21.33 5.78
N LYS A 150 -36.32 -21.18 7.10
CA LYS A 150 -36.75 -19.92 7.70
C LYS A 150 -35.75 -18.79 7.44
N VAL A 151 -34.45 -19.07 7.55
CA VAL A 151 -33.38 -18.08 7.31
C VAL A 151 -33.32 -17.70 5.83
N ILE A 152 -33.46 -18.68 4.92
CA ILE A 152 -33.55 -18.44 3.47
C ILE A 152 -34.72 -17.49 3.14
N LEU A 153 -35.91 -17.77 3.67
CA LEU A 153 -37.08 -16.92 3.45
C LEU A 153 -36.88 -15.50 4.00
N GLU A 154 -36.18 -15.33 5.12
CA GLU A 154 -35.84 -14.02 5.69
C GLU A 154 -34.83 -13.25 4.83
N MET A 155 -33.86 -13.96 4.22
CA MET A 155 -32.94 -13.39 3.24
C MET A 155 -33.71 -12.87 2.02
N GLU A 156 -34.56 -13.70 1.41
CA GLU A 156 -35.35 -13.34 0.22
C GLU A 156 -36.31 -12.17 0.47
N LYS A 157 -37.00 -12.16 1.62
CA LYS A 157 -37.89 -11.07 2.02
C LYS A 157 -37.21 -9.70 2.06
N SER A 158 -35.89 -9.66 2.31
CA SER A 158 -35.13 -8.41 2.33
C SER A 158 -35.04 -7.73 0.97
N PHE A 159 -35.31 -8.45 -0.12
CA PHE A 159 -35.24 -7.97 -1.51
C PHE A 159 -36.62 -7.78 -2.16
N ALA A 160 -37.71 -8.11 -1.46
CA ALA A 160 -39.05 -8.15 -2.05
C ALA A 160 -39.50 -6.80 -2.64
N ALA A 161 -39.29 -5.71 -1.91
CA ALA A 161 -39.76 -4.37 -2.26
C ALA A 161 -38.78 -3.54 -3.12
N GLY A 162 -37.54 -4.02 -3.33
CA GLY A 162 -36.48 -3.26 -3.98
C GLY A 162 -36.34 -3.53 -5.49
N PRO A 163 -35.65 -2.64 -6.23
CA PRO A 163 -35.34 -2.81 -7.65
C PRO A 163 -34.24 -3.87 -7.90
N ALA A 164 -33.38 -4.13 -6.91
CA ALA A 164 -32.46 -5.26 -6.92
C ALA A 164 -33.14 -6.50 -6.35
N LYS A 165 -32.83 -7.66 -6.92
CA LYS A 165 -33.40 -8.97 -6.56
C LYS A 165 -32.30 -9.93 -6.14
N LEU A 166 -32.67 -10.94 -5.37
CA LEU A 166 -31.80 -12.02 -4.90
C LEU A 166 -32.27 -13.34 -5.48
N GLN A 167 -31.34 -14.15 -5.98
CA GLN A 167 -31.54 -15.57 -6.24
C GLN A 167 -30.58 -16.37 -5.35
N LEU A 168 -31.14 -17.24 -4.52
CA LEU A 168 -30.38 -18.19 -3.70
C LEU A 168 -30.40 -19.56 -4.37
N VAL A 169 -29.22 -20.14 -4.53
CA VAL A 169 -28.99 -21.44 -5.15
C VAL A 169 -28.50 -22.41 -4.08
N THR A 170 -29.24 -23.48 -3.85
CA THR A 170 -28.92 -24.53 -2.87
C THR A 170 -28.72 -25.90 -3.51
N ASP A 171 -29.21 -26.12 -4.73
CA ASP A 171 -29.10 -27.38 -5.44
C ASP A 171 -27.68 -27.63 -5.97
N SER A 172 -27.21 -28.86 -5.81
CA SER A 172 -25.85 -29.24 -6.21
C SER A 172 -25.55 -29.05 -7.69
N PRO A 173 -26.44 -29.38 -8.66
CA PRO A 173 -26.15 -29.17 -10.08
C PRO A 173 -25.84 -27.72 -10.43
N THR A 174 -26.68 -26.78 -10.00
CA THR A 174 -26.48 -25.35 -10.29
C THR A 174 -25.27 -24.80 -9.54
N LYS A 175 -25.06 -25.20 -8.27
CA LYS A 175 -23.83 -24.81 -7.53
C LYS A 175 -22.55 -25.27 -8.22
N ASN A 176 -22.52 -26.49 -8.76
CA ASN A 176 -21.36 -27.00 -9.49
C ASN A 176 -21.14 -26.22 -10.80
N ALA A 177 -22.20 -25.92 -11.55
CA ALA A 177 -22.08 -25.10 -12.75
C ALA A 177 -21.52 -23.69 -12.45
N ILE A 178 -21.96 -23.07 -11.36
CA ILE A 178 -21.41 -21.78 -10.90
C ILE A 178 -19.94 -21.94 -10.47
N ALA A 179 -19.61 -23.02 -9.75
CA ALA A 179 -18.23 -23.30 -9.33
C ALA A 179 -17.28 -23.47 -10.52
N ASP A 180 -17.72 -24.14 -11.59
CA ASP A 180 -16.93 -24.30 -12.81
C ASP A 180 -16.68 -22.94 -13.51
N LEU A 181 -17.67 -22.05 -13.52
CA LEU A 181 -17.48 -20.68 -13.99
C LEU A 181 -16.50 -19.89 -13.11
N VAL A 182 -16.53 -20.09 -11.79
CA VAL A 182 -15.58 -19.44 -10.86
C VAL A 182 -14.17 -19.92 -11.17
N ALA A 183 -13.96 -21.22 -11.32
CA ALA A 183 -12.65 -21.76 -11.68
C ALA A 183 -12.12 -21.20 -13.02
N LEU A 184 -13.01 -21.00 -14.00
CA LEU A 184 -12.67 -20.38 -15.27
C LEU A 184 -12.24 -18.92 -15.11
N GLY A 185 -12.99 -18.13 -14.35
CA GLY A 185 -12.67 -16.73 -14.10
C GLY A 185 -11.42 -16.55 -13.23
N ASP A 186 -11.26 -17.38 -12.19
CA ASP A 186 -10.08 -17.37 -11.33
C ASP A 186 -8.83 -17.67 -12.18
N ARG A 187 -8.91 -18.62 -13.13
CA ARG A 187 -7.80 -18.90 -14.06
C ARG A 187 -7.43 -17.68 -14.89
N GLU A 188 -8.41 -16.94 -15.38
CA GLU A 188 -8.18 -15.73 -16.18
C GLU A 188 -7.51 -14.63 -15.35
N ILE A 189 -8.05 -14.30 -14.17
CA ILE A 189 -7.50 -13.22 -13.33
C ILE A 189 -6.13 -13.55 -12.76
N PHE A 190 -5.86 -14.82 -12.40
CA PHE A 190 -4.54 -15.23 -11.90
C PHE A 190 -3.48 -15.33 -13.00
N THR A 191 -3.87 -15.23 -14.28
CA THR A 191 -2.93 -15.02 -15.40
C THR A 191 -2.69 -13.54 -15.71
N ASP A 192 -3.45 -12.61 -15.12
CA ASP A 192 -3.26 -11.18 -15.30
C ASP A 192 -2.24 -10.63 -14.28
N PRO A 193 -1.00 -10.31 -14.70
CA PRO A 193 0.02 -9.80 -13.79
C PRO A 193 -0.32 -8.43 -13.19
N LYS A 194 -1.24 -7.66 -13.78
CA LYS A 194 -1.72 -6.39 -13.21
C LYS A 194 -2.67 -6.63 -12.04
N PHE A 195 -3.55 -7.62 -12.17
CA PHE A 195 -4.42 -8.06 -11.07
C PHE A 195 -3.60 -8.61 -9.89
N ILE A 196 -2.61 -9.46 -10.16
CA ILE A 196 -1.70 -10.00 -9.12
C ILE A 196 -0.99 -8.88 -8.36
N ALA A 197 -0.40 -7.91 -9.08
CA ALA A 197 0.29 -6.77 -8.50
C ALA A 197 -0.64 -5.96 -7.57
N GLU A 198 -1.86 -5.67 -8.01
CA GLU A 198 -2.85 -4.97 -7.19
C GLU A 198 -3.26 -5.79 -5.95
N LEU A 199 -3.53 -7.09 -6.10
CA LEU A 199 -3.88 -7.97 -4.99
C LEU A 199 -2.76 -7.96 -3.93
N VAL A 200 -1.50 -8.12 -4.35
CA VAL A 200 -0.33 -8.09 -3.46
C VAL A 200 -0.21 -6.74 -2.74
N ARG A 201 -0.45 -5.62 -3.43
CA ARG A 201 -0.49 -4.27 -2.84
C ARG A 201 -1.53 -4.14 -1.71
N TRP A 202 -2.60 -4.93 -1.74
CA TRP A 202 -3.64 -4.92 -0.71
C TRP A 202 -3.53 -6.04 0.33
N LEU A 203 -2.60 -6.99 0.18
CA LEU A 203 -2.29 -7.95 1.23
C LEU A 203 -1.57 -7.29 2.41
N ARG A 204 -1.76 -7.82 3.60
CA ARG A 204 -1.12 -7.35 4.83
C ARG A 204 -0.56 -8.51 5.63
N ASP A 205 0.58 -8.30 6.26
CA ASP A 205 1.06 -9.23 7.29
C ASP A 205 0.10 -9.29 8.50
N ALA A 206 0.11 -10.40 9.22
CA ALA A 206 -0.68 -10.58 10.44
C ALA A 206 -0.41 -9.52 11.52
N SER A 207 0.81 -8.98 11.55
CA SER A 207 1.25 -7.95 12.49
C SER A 207 1.06 -6.51 11.99
N THR A 208 0.37 -6.31 10.86
CA THR A 208 0.19 -4.99 10.27
C THR A 208 -0.44 -4.00 11.25
N LEU A 209 0.06 -2.75 11.24
CA LEU A 209 -0.58 -1.61 11.89
C LEU A 209 -1.46 -0.82 10.91
N ARG A 210 -1.47 -1.19 9.63
CA ARG A 210 -2.39 -0.58 8.65
C ARG A 210 -3.83 -0.84 9.04
N LYS A 211 -4.65 0.13 8.66
CA LYS A 211 -6.08 0.18 8.97
C LYS A 211 -6.94 -0.34 7.81
N ASP A 212 -6.31 -0.88 6.77
CA ASP A 212 -6.90 -1.39 5.53
C ASP A 212 -6.20 -2.66 5.03
N GLY A 213 -6.66 -3.18 3.90
CA GLY A 213 -6.11 -4.36 3.26
C GLY A 213 -6.58 -5.67 3.88
N ILE A 214 -6.17 -6.78 3.24
CA ILE A 214 -6.52 -8.14 3.60
C ILE A 214 -5.36 -8.75 4.41
N PRO A 215 -5.52 -8.97 5.73
CA PRO A 215 -4.51 -9.69 6.51
C PRO A 215 -4.36 -11.12 6.02
N THR A 216 -3.14 -11.58 5.77
CA THR A 216 -2.87 -12.95 5.29
C THR A 216 -3.45 -14.07 6.16
N PRO A 217 -3.68 -13.92 7.49
CA PRO A 217 -4.43 -14.91 8.26
C PRO A 217 -5.85 -15.18 7.76
N VAL A 218 -6.53 -14.17 7.18
CA VAL A 218 -7.92 -14.30 6.72
C VAL A 218 -8.04 -15.02 5.37
N LEU A 219 -6.92 -15.24 4.67
CA LEU A 219 -6.85 -16.01 3.43
C LEU A 219 -6.93 -17.53 3.66
N GLY A 220 -6.94 -17.98 4.92
CA GLY A 220 -6.95 -19.41 5.26
C GLY A 220 -5.63 -20.13 5.00
N LEU A 221 -4.53 -19.40 4.78
CA LEU A 221 -3.20 -19.98 4.55
C LEU A 221 -2.57 -20.53 5.85
N PRO A 222 -1.84 -21.66 5.79
CA PRO A 222 -1.03 -22.15 6.91
C PRO A 222 -0.02 -21.10 7.41
N PRO A 223 0.25 -21.00 8.73
CA PRO A 223 1.09 -19.93 9.30
C PRO A 223 2.46 -19.75 8.63
N HIS A 224 3.13 -20.84 8.24
CA HIS A 224 4.45 -20.78 7.61
C HIS A 224 4.43 -20.21 6.19
N LEU A 225 3.28 -20.24 5.51
CA LEU A 225 3.11 -19.68 4.15
C LEU A 225 2.62 -18.23 4.15
N ARG A 226 2.00 -17.76 5.24
CA ARG A 226 1.41 -16.40 5.34
C ARG A 226 2.41 -15.30 4.98
N ARG A 227 3.65 -15.40 5.48
CA ARG A 227 4.71 -14.41 5.22
C ARG A 227 5.24 -14.43 3.78
N MET A 228 5.07 -15.54 3.07
CA MET A 228 5.51 -15.71 1.68
C MET A 228 4.37 -15.53 0.69
N ALA A 229 3.15 -15.20 1.14
CA ALA A 229 1.97 -15.12 0.27
C ALA A 229 2.15 -14.12 -0.88
N SER A 230 2.72 -12.94 -0.58
CA SER A 230 3.00 -11.91 -1.60
C SER A 230 4.01 -12.42 -2.63
N GLN A 231 5.14 -12.98 -2.17
CA GLN A 231 6.16 -13.53 -3.04
C GLN A 231 5.63 -14.68 -3.91
N PHE A 232 4.86 -15.58 -3.32
CA PHE A 232 4.25 -16.71 -4.01
C PHE A 232 3.30 -16.26 -5.13
N LEU A 233 2.49 -15.22 -4.89
CA LEU A 233 1.61 -14.67 -5.92
C LEU A 233 2.42 -14.00 -7.05
N LEU A 234 3.45 -13.22 -6.71
CA LEU A 234 4.31 -12.56 -7.70
C LEU A 234 5.13 -13.55 -8.54
N SER A 235 5.43 -14.73 -8.00
CA SER A 235 6.16 -15.80 -8.70
C SER A 235 5.29 -16.97 -9.16
N LEU A 236 3.97 -16.77 -9.21
CA LEU A 236 3.01 -17.81 -9.54
C LEU A 236 3.24 -18.36 -10.95
N LYS A 237 3.44 -19.67 -11.05
CA LYS A 237 3.66 -20.35 -12.33
C LYS A 237 2.35 -20.90 -12.93
N PRO A 238 2.24 -21.01 -14.26
CA PRO A 238 1.03 -21.52 -14.91
C PRO A 238 0.54 -22.87 -14.35
N GLU A 239 1.46 -23.79 -14.05
CA GLU A 239 1.15 -25.10 -13.47
C GLU A 239 0.55 -25.04 -12.06
N GLN A 240 0.76 -23.94 -11.32
CA GLN A 240 0.23 -23.73 -9.97
C GLN A 240 -1.16 -23.09 -9.96
N ILE A 241 -1.56 -22.45 -11.08
CA ILE A 241 -2.88 -21.81 -11.21
C ILE A 241 -3.99 -22.87 -11.14
N GLY A 242 -3.83 -24.00 -11.83
CA GLY A 242 -4.82 -25.09 -11.86
C GLY A 242 -5.27 -25.54 -10.47
N PRO A 243 -4.36 -26.02 -9.60
CA PRO A 243 -4.68 -26.43 -8.23
C PRO A 243 -5.36 -25.34 -7.39
N MET A 244 -4.96 -24.08 -7.55
CA MET A 244 -5.56 -22.96 -6.83
C MET A 244 -7.01 -22.70 -7.27
N THR A 245 -7.26 -22.70 -8.59
CA THR A 245 -8.62 -22.57 -9.14
C THR A 245 -9.52 -23.75 -8.75
N GLU A 246 -8.98 -24.96 -8.63
CA GLU A 246 -9.73 -26.13 -8.18
C GLU A 246 -10.06 -26.05 -6.68
N ALA A 247 -9.14 -25.56 -5.85
CA ALA A 247 -9.42 -25.35 -4.43
C ALA A 247 -10.56 -24.33 -4.24
N ASP A 248 -10.58 -23.25 -5.03
CA ASP A 248 -11.65 -22.26 -4.98
C ASP A 248 -12.98 -22.78 -5.55
N ARG A 249 -12.93 -23.56 -6.64
CA ARG A 249 -14.09 -24.31 -7.15
C ARG A 249 -14.73 -25.16 -6.06
N GLN A 250 -13.93 -25.93 -5.32
CA GLN A 250 -14.41 -26.79 -4.24
C GLN A 250 -15.08 -25.98 -3.13
N LYS A 251 -14.53 -24.83 -2.74
CA LYS A 251 -15.16 -23.93 -1.74
C LYS A 251 -16.52 -23.41 -2.21
N VAL A 252 -16.69 -23.12 -3.50
CA VAL A 252 -17.98 -22.69 -4.07
C VAL A 252 -18.97 -23.84 -4.08
N ALA A 253 -18.59 -25.00 -4.61
CA ALA A 253 -19.45 -26.17 -4.73
C ALA A 253 -19.96 -26.70 -3.38
N SER A 254 -19.09 -26.70 -2.36
CA SER A 254 -19.39 -27.15 -0.99
C SER A 254 -20.11 -26.11 -0.12
N SER A 255 -20.36 -24.89 -0.60
CA SER A 255 -21.09 -23.90 0.18
C SER A 255 -22.56 -24.29 0.35
N ALA A 256 -23.16 -23.98 1.50
CA ALA A 256 -24.55 -24.32 1.79
C ALA A 256 -25.52 -23.63 0.81
N ALA A 257 -25.24 -22.37 0.47
CA ALA A 257 -25.93 -21.64 -0.59
C ALA A 257 -24.98 -20.70 -1.35
N ILE A 258 -25.36 -20.38 -2.59
CA ILE A 258 -24.76 -19.30 -3.39
C ILE A 258 -25.85 -18.26 -3.62
N GLY A 259 -25.57 -16.99 -3.29
CA GLY A 259 -26.46 -15.88 -3.56
C GLY A 259 -25.98 -15.02 -4.70
N VAL A 260 -26.90 -14.62 -5.57
CA VAL A 260 -26.64 -13.66 -6.64
C VAL A 260 -27.63 -12.51 -6.54
N ILE A 261 -27.10 -11.30 -6.34
CA ILE A 261 -27.85 -10.05 -6.38
C ILE A 261 -27.78 -9.51 -7.80
N TYR A 262 -28.93 -9.20 -8.38
CA TYR A 262 -29.02 -8.70 -9.75
C TYR A 262 -30.03 -7.55 -9.86
N SER A 263 -29.90 -6.76 -10.92
CA SER A 263 -30.86 -5.69 -11.22
C SER A 263 -31.02 -5.50 -12.73
N GLN A 264 -32.05 -4.77 -13.16
CA GLN A 264 -32.24 -4.42 -14.57
C GLN A 264 -31.22 -3.37 -15.06
N LYS A 265 -30.60 -2.61 -14.15
CA LYS A 265 -29.67 -1.53 -14.48
C LYS A 265 -28.25 -1.85 -13.98
N ASP A 266 -27.25 -1.38 -14.70
CA ASP A 266 -25.84 -1.49 -14.33
C ASP A 266 -25.27 -0.07 -14.17
N ASN A 267 -25.54 0.56 -13.02
CA ASN A 267 -25.16 1.95 -12.76
C ASN A 267 -24.95 2.21 -11.26
N PRO A 268 -24.31 3.35 -10.88
CA PRO A 268 -24.00 3.64 -9.48
C PRO A 268 -25.20 3.54 -8.52
N PRO A 269 -26.41 4.06 -8.84
CA PRO A 269 -27.58 3.84 -7.99
C PRO A 269 -27.91 2.37 -7.71
N SER A 270 -27.87 1.52 -8.74
CA SER A 270 -28.09 0.07 -8.59
C SER A 270 -26.98 -0.60 -7.78
N TRP A 271 -25.73 -0.19 -7.96
CA TRP A 271 -24.59 -0.73 -7.21
C TRP A 271 -24.65 -0.37 -5.74
N ILE A 272 -24.96 0.88 -5.41
CA ILE A 272 -25.16 1.33 -4.02
C ILE A 272 -26.31 0.55 -3.36
N GLU A 273 -27.44 0.37 -4.04
CA GLU A 273 -28.56 -0.40 -3.47
C GLU A 273 -28.21 -1.89 -3.30
N ALA A 274 -27.51 -2.50 -4.26
CA ALA A 274 -27.05 -3.88 -4.14
C ALA A 274 -26.10 -4.08 -2.95
N GLY A 275 -25.15 -3.16 -2.75
CA GLY A 275 -24.24 -3.18 -1.60
C GLY A 275 -24.95 -2.98 -0.27
N ARG A 276 -25.95 -2.08 -0.25
CA ARG A 276 -26.80 -1.84 0.93
C ARG A 276 -27.58 -3.08 1.32
N LEU A 277 -28.25 -3.72 0.35
CA LEU A 277 -29.02 -4.95 0.58
C LEU A 277 -28.11 -6.13 0.96
N TYR A 278 -26.93 -6.25 0.34
CA TYR A 278 -25.92 -7.25 0.71
C TYR A 278 -25.52 -7.12 2.18
N GLN A 279 -25.25 -5.91 2.65
CA GLN A 279 -24.85 -5.71 4.03
C GLN A 279 -26.01 -5.99 5.00
N LEU A 280 -27.23 -5.55 4.71
CA LEU A 280 -28.40 -5.88 5.54
C LEU A 280 -28.63 -7.39 5.62
N LEU A 281 -28.49 -8.09 4.49
CA LEU A 281 -28.56 -9.55 4.43
C LEU A 281 -27.41 -10.19 5.24
N SER A 282 -26.19 -9.66 5.15
CA SER A 282 -25.02 -10.15 5.89
C SER A 282 -25.20 -10.01 7.40
N LEU A 283 -25.75 -8.88 7.87
CA LEU A 283 -26.06 -8.65 9.29
C LEU A 283 -27.13 -9.63 9.81
N LYS A 284 -28.21 -9.83 9.06
CA LYS A 284 -29.25 -10.83 9.41
C LYS A 284 -28.70 -12.25 9.44
N SER A 285 -27.87 -12.58 8.46
CA SER A 285 -27.23 -13.91 8.38
C SER A 285 -26.33 -14.16 9.58
N ALA A 286 -25.54 -13.17 9.98
CA ALA A 286 -24.69 -13.25 11.18
C ALA A 286 -25.50 -13.51 12.46
N GLN A 287 -26.66 -12.87 12.64
CA GLN A 287 -27.56 -13.16 13.79
C GLN A 287 -28.08 -14.62 13.79
N ALA A 288 -28.25 -15.20 12.60
CA ALA A 288 -28.65 -16.60 12.42
C ALA A 288 -27.46 -17.58 12.45
N GLY A 289 -26.23 -17.11 12.69
CA GLY A 289 -25.01 -17.92 12.66
C GLY A 289 -24.56 -18.34 11.27
N VAL A 290 -25.11 -17.75 10.21
CA VAL A 290 -24.74 -17.99 8.81
C VAL A 290 -23.74 -16.93 8.35
N TYR A 291 -22.59 -17.37 7.86
CA TYR A 291 -21.50 -16.49 7.42
C TYR A 291 -21.47 -16.39 5.90
N ILE A 292 -21.08 -15.22 5.42
CA ILE A 292 -21.13 -14.87 4.00
C ILE A 292 -19.78 -14.37 3.52
N GLY A 293 -19.42 -14.71 2.29
CA GLY A 293 -18.24 -14.22 1.59
C GLY A 293 -18.58 -13.75 0.18
N ALA A 294 -18.43 -12.46 -0.10
CA ALA A 294 -18.60 -11.90 -1.44
C ALA A 294 -17.55 -12.43 -2.42
N ARG A 295 -17.93 -12.61 -3.68
CA ARG A 295 -17.08 -13.03 -4.79
C ARG A 295 -17.43 -12.19 -6.01
N ALA A 296 -16.44 -11.53 -6.60
CA ALA A 296 -16.63 -10.63 -7.73
C ALA A 296 -16.19 -11.21 -9.07
N VAL A 297 -15.46 -12.34 -9.06
CA VAL A 297 -14.84 -12.91 -10.28
C VAL A 297 -15.81 -13.09 -11.44
N LEU A 298 -17.03 -13.60 -11.19
CA LEU A 298 -18.04 -13.77 -12.24
C LEU A 298 -18.67 -12.47 -12.74
N ILE A 299 -18.54 -11.39 -11.96
CA ILE A 299 -19.14 -10.09 -12.25
C ILE A 299 -18.17 -9.21 -13.04
N GLU A 300 -16.88 -9.22 -12.66
CA GLU A 300 -15.84 -8.34 -13.21
C GLU A 300 -15.03 -8.98 -14.35
N THR A 301 -15.06 -10.31 -14.51
CA THR A 301 -14.25 -11.01 -15.53
C THR A 301 -15.04 -11.22 -16.81
N GLY A 302 -14.70 -10.45 -17.85
CA GLY A 302 -15.25 -10.58 -19.21
C GLY A 302 -16.77 -10.75 -19.26
N ASP A 303 -17.21 -11.73 -20.05
CA ASP A 303 -18.64 -12.04 -20.23
C ASP A 303 -19.15 -13.14 -19.28
N LEU A 304 -18.42 -13.48 -18.22
CA LEU A 304 -18.83 -14.55 -17.28
C LEU A 304 -20.16 -14.26 -16.61
N HIS A 305 -20.51 -12.99 -16.42
CA HIS A 305 -21.81 -12.57 -15.90
C HIS A 305 -22.98 -13.00 -16.82
N GLN A 306 -22.76 -13.09 -18.14
CA GLN A 306 -23.76 -13.57 -19.09
C GLN A 306 -23.94 -15.09 -18.97
N LYS A 307 -22.83 -15.82 -18.82
CA LYS A 307 -22.86 -17.27 -18.56
C LYS A 307 -23.56 -17.58 -17.24
N LEU A 308 -23.30 -16.76 -16.20
CA LEU A 308 -24.00 -16.86 -14.92
C LEU A 308 -25.52 -16.65 -15.10
N ASN A 309 -25.94 -15.66 -15.90
CA ASN A 309 -27.36 -15.49 -16.24
C ASN A 309 -27.96 -16.73 -16.90
N SER A 310 -27.25 -17.36 -17.85
CA SER A 310 -27.72 -18.59 -18.50
C SER A 310 -27.88 -19.74 -17.52
N VAL A 311 -26.91 -19.94 -16.61
CA VAL A 311 -26.99 -20.96 -15.54
C VAL A 311 -28.17 -20.72 -14.61
N LEU A 312 -28.44 -19.46 -14.29
CA LEU A 312 -29.51 -19.08 -13.35
C LEU A 312 -30.89 -18.92 -14.02
N GLY A 313 -30.98 -19.01 -15.35
CA GLY A 313 -32.21 -18.76 -16.10
C GLY A 313 -32.64 -17.29 -16.10
N LEU A 314 -31.73 -16.36 -15.81
CA LEU A 314 -32.00 -14.92 -15.73
C LEU A 314 -31.96 -14.29 -17.14
N LYS A 315 -32.98 -13.47 -17.45
CA LYS A 315 -33.12 -12.80 -18.75
C LYS A 315 -33.13 -11.29 -18.59
N SER A 316 -32.38 -10.58 -19.44
CA SER A 316 -32.38 -9.11 -19.52
C SER A 316 -32.08 -8.40 -18.18
N VAL A 317 -31.19 -8.98 -17.38
CA VAL A 317 -30.73 -8.43 -16.09
C VAL A 317 -29.21 -8.50 -15.99
N ARG A 318 -28.65 -7.72 -15.07
CA ARG A 318 -27.23 -7.68 -14.75
C ARG A 318 -27.01 -8.23 -13.34
N PRO A 319 -26.27 -9.34 -13.18
CA PRO A 319 -25.67 -9.73 -11.90
C PRO A 319 -24.73 -8.61 -11.41
N LEU A 320 -24.95 -8.17 -10.16
CA LEU A 320 -24.20 -7.08 -9.54
C LEU A 320 -23.26 -7.58 -8.44
N MET A 321 -23.61 -8.67 -7.77
CA MET A 321 -22.79 -9.25 -6.71
C MET A 321 -23.12 -10.73 -6.55
N MET A 322 -22.09 -11.55 -6.33
CA MET A 322 -22.22 -12.95 -5.93
C MET A 322 -21.64 -13.12 -4.53
N PHE A 323 -22.19 -14.05 -3.75
CA PHE A 323 -21.63 -14.45 -2.48
C PHE A 323 -21.86 -15.92 -2.17
N ARG A 324 -21.00 -16.49 -1.34
CA ARG A 324 -21.18 -17.81 -0.72
C ARG A 324 -21.78 -17.64 0.67
N ALA A 325 -22.64 -18.56 1.09
CA ALA A 325 -23.21 -18.57 2.43
C ALA A 325 -23.12 -19.98 3.04
N GLY A 326 -22.81 -20.05 4.34
CA GLY A 326 -22.76 -21.32 5.08
C GLY A 326 -22.21 -21.16 6.49
N TYR A 327 -21.83 -22.30 7.08
CA TYR A 327 -21.24 -22.36 8.42
C TYR A 327 -19.74 -22.61 8.31
N PRO A 328 -18.85 -21.85 8.98
CA PRO A 328 -17.40 -21.96 8.80
C PRO A 328 -16.85 -23.30 9.31
N VAL A 329 -15.88 -23.90 8.58
CA VAL A 329 -15.09 -25.03 9.08
C VAL A 329 -13.91 -24.47 9.88
N GLY A 330 -14.11 -24.25 11.18
CA GLY A 330 -13.04 -23.85 12.10
C GLY A 330 -13.39 -22.61 12.96
N PRO A 331 -12.61 -22.37 14.03
CA PRO A 331 -12.93 -21.35 15.03
C PRO A 331 -12.48 -19.92 14.66
N ASP A 332 -11.62 -19.75 13.66
CA ASP A 332 -10.93 -18.48 13.39
C ASP A 332 -11.80 -17.52 12.57
N LEU A 333 -12.70 -16.82 13.26
CA LEU A 333 -13.43 -15.68 12.73
C LEU A 333 -12.72 -14.40 13.16
N ALA A 334 -11.87 -13.87 12.29
CA ALA A 334 -11.16 -12.62 12.53
C ALA A 334 -11.82 -11.48 11.75
N HIS A 335 -12.00 -10.35 12.42
CA HIS A 335 -12.27 -9.11 11.71
C HIS A 335 -11.04 -8.68 10.91
N THR A 336 -11.26 -7.82 9.91
CA THR A 336 -10.18 -7.10 9.21
C THR A 336 -9.98 -5.72 9.85
N PRO A 337 -8.79 -5.10 9.73
CA PRO A 337 -8.53 -3.80 10.34
C PRO A 337 -9.44 -2.70 9.75
N ARG A 338 -9.68 -1.64 10.53
CA ARG A 338 -10.52 -0.50 10.13
C ARG A 338 -9.89 0.84 10.48
N TYR A 339 -10.12 1.82 9.61
CA TYR A 339 -9.87 3.21 9.97
C TYR A 339 -10.89 3.68 11.01
N PRO A 340 -10.47 4.41 12.06
CA PRO A 340 -11.38 5.21 12.85
C PRO A 340 -12.14 6.20 11.97
N ALA A 341 -13.41 6.44 12.27
CA ALA A 341 -14.25 7.38 11.52
C ALA A 341 -13.61 8.78 11.36
N ALA A 342 -12.94 9.26 12.41
CA ALA A 342 -12.24 10.56 12.39
C ALA A 342 -11.14 10.66 11.33
N GLU A 343 -10.58 9.52 10.87
CA GLU A 343 -9.57 9.47 9.81
C GLU A 343 -10.17 9.27 8.42
N ARG A 344 -11.50 9.14 8.34
CA ARG A 344 -12.25 9.05 7.07
C ARG A 344 -13.14 10.27 6.87
N MET A 345 -12.90 11.36 7.57
CA MET A 345 -13.61 12.62 7.34
C MET A 345 -13.07 13.30 6.09
N ALA A 346 -13.95 13.57 5.13
CA ALA A 346 -13.70 14.47 4.03
C ALA A 346 -13.60 15.90 4.55
N VAL A 347 -12.83 16.69 3.82
CA VAL A 347 -12.53 18.08 4.12
C VAL A 347 -12.87 18.89 2.86
N GLN A 348 -13.43 20.09 2.98
CA GLN A 348 -13.80 20.90 1.80
C GLN A 348 -12.53 21.33 1.04
N MET A 349 -12.51 21.70 -0.22
CA MET A 349 -11.31 22.12 -0.97
C MET A 349 -11.83 22.78 -2.23
N GLU A 350 -11.60 24.09 -2.38
CA GLU A 350 -12.11 24.87 -3.52
C GLU A 350 -13.63 24.65 -3.77
N SER A 351 -14.42 24.64 -2.68
CA SER A 351 -15.87 24.35 -2.68
C SER A 351 -16.28 22.90 -2.97
N ARG A 352 -15.35 21.95 -3.09
CA ARG A 352 -15.60 20.50 -3.24
C ARG A 352 -15.28 19.75 -1.94
N TRP A 353 -15.93 18.63 -1.65
CA TRP A 353 -15.47 17.76 -0.57
C TRP A 353 -14.43 16.77 -1.11
N VAL A 354 -13.26 16.76 -0.48
CA VAL A 354 -12.08 15.97 -0.85
C VAL A 354 -11.62 15.17 0.36
N THR A 355 -11.20 13.94 0.13
CA THR A 355 -10.60 13.11 1.18
C THR A 355 -9.09 13.29 1.11
N PRO A 356 -8.42 13.77 2.17
CA PRO A 356 -6.97 13.72 2.22
C PRO A 356 -6.52 12.27 2.02
N PRO A 357 -5.54 12.01 1.14
CA PRO A 357 -4.96 10.69 0.99
C PRO A 357 -4.56 10.13 2.36
N ALA A 358 -4.86 8.87 2.63
CA ALA A 358 -4.61 8.28 3.95
C ALA A 358 -3.12 7.98 4.21
N ASP A 359 -2.29 8.08 3.17
CA ASP A 359 -0.95 7.55 3.11
C ASP A 359 0.12 8.60 2.79
N ARG A 360 -0.25 9.80 2.29
CA ARG A 360 0.67 10.91 1.97
C ARG A 360 0.24 12.25 2.57
N PRO A 361 1.16 13.20 2.81
CA PRO A 361 0.82 14.53 3.33
C PRO A 361 -0.15 15.28 2.42
N THR A 362 -0.95 16.15 3.02
CA THR A 362 -1.82 17.09 2.30
C THR A 362 -1.39 18.52 2.61
N ILE A 363 -1.18 19.30 1.56
CA ILE A 363 -0.69 20.68 1.63
C ILE A 363 -1.88 21.65 1.48
N PHE A 364 -1.99 22.59 2.41
CA PHE A 364 -3.02 23.64 2.43
C PHE A 364 -2.35 25.01 2.31
N LYS A 365 -2.90 25.87 1.45
CA LYS A 365 -2.54 27.30 1.35
C LYS A 365 -3.69 28.12 1.91
N ILE A 366 -3.43 28.96 2.91
CA ILE A 366 -4.49 29.77 3.52
C ILE A 366 -4.79 30.98 2.63
N GLU A 367 -5.68 30.76 1.67
CA GLU A 367 -6.41 31.81 0.95
C GLU A 367 -7.91 31.56 1.14
N LYS A 368 -8.44 31.90 2.33
CA LYS A 368 -9.84 31.64 2.73
C LYS A 368 -10.26 30.16 2.62
N ASP A 369 -9.37 29.25 2.98
CA ASP A 369 -9.68 27.82 2.91
C ASP A 369 -10.51 27.37 4.14
N LEU A 370 -11.84 27.26 3.96
CA LEU A 370 -12.78 26.77 4.99
C LEU A 370 -12.44 25.36 5.50
N THR A 371 -11.67 24.59 4.73
CA THR A 371 -11.23 23.25 5.06
C THR A 371 -10.23 23.20 6.19
N PHE A 372 -9.23 24.07 6.13
CA PHE A 372 -8.19 24.20 7.12
C PHE A 372 -8.81 24.49 8.49
N ASN A 373 -9.79 25.40 8.54
CA ASN A 373 -10.50 25.74 9.77
C ASN A 373 -11.24 24.54 10.38
N ARG A 374 -11.96 23.75 9.57
CA ARG A 374 -12.65 22.54 10.05
C ARG A 374 -11.69 21.45 10.49
N LEU A 375 -10.55 21.27 9.80
CA LEU A 375 -9.51 20.34 10.22
C LEU A 375 -8.92 20.76 11.56
N VAL A 376 -8.59 22.04 11.73
CA VAL A 376 -8.12 22.63 12.99
C VAL A 376 -9.11 22.36 14.13
N GLU A 377 -10.42 22.53 13.90
CA GLU A 377 -11.46 22.24 14.90
C GLU A 377 -11.56 20.75 15.30
N GLN A 378 -11.13 19.83 14.43
CA GLN A 378 -11.14 18.39 14.68
C GLN A 378 -9.87 17.88 15.36
N LEU A 379 -8.79 18.67 15.35
CA LEU A 379 -7.52 18.31 15.96
C LEU A 379 -7.45 18.82 17.40
N ASN A 380 -6.77 18.04 18.25
CA ASN A 380 -6.36 18.54 19.56
C ASN A 380 -5.29 19.64 19.34
N PRO A 381 -5.30 20.74 20.10
CA PRO A 381 -4.26 21.77 20.02
C PRO A 381 -2.81 21.22 20.05
N ALA A 382 -2.56 20.12 20.78
CA ALA A 382 -1.25 19.46 20.81
C ALA A 382 -0.82 18.79 19.49
N GLN A 383 -1.74 18.67 18.53
CA GLN A 383 -1.48 18.15 17.19
C GLN A 383 -1.16 19.25 16.17
N ILE A 384 -1.25 20.52 16.58
CA ILE A 384 -1.02 21.69 15.73
C ILE A 384 0.34 22.28 16.09
N GLU A 385 1.29 22.20 15.16
CA GLU A 385 2.67 22.62 15.35
C GLU A 385 2.95 23.92 14.58
N THR A 386 2.99 25.05 15.29
CA THR A 386 3.27 26.38 14.72
C THR A 386 4.60 26.96 15.18
N VAL A 387 5.04 26.61 16.38
CA VAL A 387 6.23 27.20 17.02
C VAL A 387 7.49 26.99 16.18
N ALA A 388 7.63 25.82 15.55
CA ALA A 388 8.80 25.52 14.72
C ALA A 388 8.91 26.46 13.50
N TYR A 389 7.79 26.94 12.95
CA TYR A 389 7.79 27.87 11.84
C TYR A 389 8.47 29.19 12.21
N THR A 390 8.03 29.82 13.30
CA THR A 390 8.51 31.14 13.70
C THR A 390 9.87 31.08 14.38
N GLU A 391 10.14 30.06 15.21
CA GLU A 391 11.36 29.99 16.03
C GLU A 391 12.54 29.31 15.35
N HIS A 392 12.31 28.47 14.33
CA HIS A 392 13.38 27.73 13.65
C HIS A 392 13.43 28.03 12.15
N TYR A 393 12.31 27.83 11.44
CA TYR A 393 12.32 27.98 9.98
C TYR A 393 12.53 29.42 9.50
N LEU A 394 11.88 30.42 10.11
CA LEU A 394 12.05 31.82 9.69
C LEU A 394 13.48 32.34 9.95
N PRO A 395 14.13 32.09 11.09
CA PRO A 395 15.54 32.39 11.29
C PRO A 395 16.47 31.71 10.28
N ASP A 396 16.27 30.42 10.02
CA ASP A 396 17.08 29.67 9.05
C ASP A 396 16.88 30.20 7.61
N LEU A 397 15.64 30.54 7.25
CA LEU A 397 15.34 31.18 5.97
C LEU A 397 16.02 32.54 5.83
N PHE A 398 15.96 33.38 6.88
CA PHE A 398 16.62 34.68 6.88
C PHE A 398 18.13 34.52 6.66
N SER A 399 18.76 33.57 7.37
CA SER A 399 20.18 33.24 7.21
C SER A 399 20.49 32.78 5.78
N ALA A 400 19.68 31.86 5.22
CA ALA A 400 19.86 31.34 3.86
C ALA A 400 19.72 32.43 2.78
N LEU A 401 18.81 33.39 2.97
CA LEU A 401 18.61 34.51 2.04
C LEU A 401 19.66 35.61 2.17
N ASN A 402 20.37 35.69 3.31
CA ASN A 402 21.33 36.76 3.61
C ASN A 402 22.73 36.21 3.98
N PRO A 403 23.36 35.38 3.14
CA PRO A 403 24.60 34.68 3.50
C PRO A 403 25.82 35.60 3.69
N ALA A 404 25.71 36.88 3.33
CA ALA A 404 26.77 37.87 3.48
C ALA A 404 26.74 38.61 4.84
N LEU A 405 25.64 38.50 5.60
CA LEU A 405 25.53 39.14 6.91
C LEU A 405 26.20 38.30 8.00
N ASP A 406 26.98 38.93 8.89
CA ASP A 406 27.55 38.25 10.07
C ASP A 406 26.42 38.01 11.11
N PRO A 407 26.11 36.75 11.48
CA PRO A 407 25.08 36.44 12.48
C PRO A 407 25.30 37.07 13.86
N ARG A 408 26.52 37.52 14.16
CA ARG A 408 26.88 38.17 15.44
C ARG A 408 26.75 39.69 15.38
N SER A 409 26.47 40.27 14.21
CA SER A 409 26.33 41.72 14.05
C SER A 409 24.98 42.22 14.56
N SER A 410 24.95 43.44 15.08
CA SER A 410 23.70 44.11 15.47
C SER A 410 22.75 44.31 14.29
N ASP A 411 23.30 44.54 13.08
CA ASP A 411 22.53 44.67 11.84
C ASP A 411 21.78 43.36 11.48
N TYR A 412 22.42 42.20 11.65
CA TYR A 412 21.75 40.90 11.47
C TYR A 412 20.59 40.73 12.44
N VAL A 413 20.83 40.98 13.74
CA VAL A 413 19.81 40.83 14.79
C VAL A 413 18.63 41.76 14.52
N GLN A 414 18.88 43.02 14.18
CA GLN A 414 17.83 43.98 13.89
C GLN A 414 16.99 43.55 12.67
N LYS A 415 17.63 43.17 11.56
CA LYS A 415 16.93 42.73 10.35
C LYS A 415 16.14 41.43 10.57
N LEU A 416 16.67 40.50 11.35
CA LEU A 416 15.95 39.28 11.72
C LEU A 416 14.70 39.59 12.56
N GLN A 417 14.82 40.49 13.55
CA GLN A 417 13.69 40.95 14.37
C GLN A 417 12.59 41.64 13.56
N GLU A 418 12.94 42.30 12.45
CA GLU A 418 11.96 42.85 11.51
C GLU A 418 11.38 41.78 10.55
N PHE A 419 12.19 40.79 10.17
CA PHE A 419 11.81 39.76 9.20
C PHE A 419 10.75 38.80 9.75
N ILE A 420 10.94 38.30 10.98
CA ILE A 420 10.06 37.29 11.57
C ILE A 420 8.60 37.77 11.61
N PRO A 421 8.25 38.92 12.23
CA PRO A 421 6.84 39.35 12.33
C PRO A 421 6.16 39.60 10.97
N ARG A 422 6.93 40.00 9.95
CA ARG A 422 6.41 40.20 8.58
C ARG A 422 6.01 38.88 7.90
N ARG A 423 6.55 37.76 8.37
CA ARG A 423 6.40 36.42 7.79
C ARG A 423 5.68 35.44 8.73
N SER A 424 5.32 35.83 9.95
CA SER A 424 4.64 34.95 10.93
C SER A 424 3.14 34.78 10.73
N SER A 425 2.54 35.37 9.69
CA SER A 425 1.10 35.23 9.46
C SER A 425 0.73 33.80 9.08
N ALA A 426 -0.48 33.34 9.45
CA ALA A 426 -0.94 31.98 9.08
C ALA A 426 -1.04 31.77 7.55
N SER A 427 -1.15 32.86 6.78
CA SER A 427 -1.16 32.86 5.30
C SER A 427 0.21 32.88 4.66
N ASP A 428 1.29 33.12 5.42
CA ASP A 428 2.65 32.98 4.91
C ASP A 428 3.06 31.51 4.97
N GLY A 429 3.76 31.00 3.95
CA GLY A 429 4.09 29.58 3.86
C GLY A 429 2.91 28.67 3.55
N VAL A 430 2.89 27.48 4.14
CA VAL A 430 1.87 26.44 3.92
C VAL A 430 1.59 25.64 5.18
N TRP A 431 0.44 24.99 5.23
CA TRP A 431 0.09 24.05 6.29
C TRP A 431 0.11 22.63 5.76
N ILE A 432 0.76 21.71 6.49
CA ILE A 432 0.92 20.32 6.08
C ILE A 432 0.21 19.43 7.09
N TYR A 433 -0.78 18.67 6.63
CA TYR A 433 -1.36 17.59 7.41
C TYR A 433 -0.64 16.28 7.11
N TYR A 434 -0.14 15.62 8.16
CA TYR A 434 0.47 14.30 8.11
C TYR A 434 -0.54 13.25 8.60
N PRO A 435 -1.17 12.46 7.70
CA PRO A 435 -2.21 11.51 8.09
C PRO A 435 -1.72 10.43 9.07
N HIS A 436 -0.47 9.97 8.89
CA HIS A 436 0.12 8.89 9.71
C HIS A 436 0.23 9.27 11.20
N THR A 437 0.66 10.50 11.49
CA THR A 437 0.84 11.02 12.86
C THR A 437 -0.32 11.89 13.34
N ARG A 438 -1.28 12.21 12.44
CA ARG A 438 -2.37 13.17 12.64
C ARG A 438 -1.87 14.52 13.16
N LYS A 439 -0.76 14.99 12.61
CA LYS A 439 -0.18 16.30 12.93
C LYS A 439 -0.48 17.30 11.82
N LEU A 440 -0.72 18.54 12.19
CA LEU A 440 -0.87 19.67 11.29
C LEU A 440 0.25 20.67 11.61
N ALA A 441 1.17 20.87 10.69
CA ALA A 441 2.34 21.71 10.92
C ALA A 441 2.33 22.92 9.97
N HIS A 442 2.70 24.09 10.48
CA HIS A 442 2.94 25.28 9.68
C HIS A 442 4.40 25.26 9.20
N LEU A 443 4.62 25.33 7.90
CA LEU A 443 5.95 25.28 7.28
C LEU A 443 6.12 26.43 6.28
N PRO A 444 7.37 26.77 5.90
CA PRO A 444 7.63 27.67 4.78
C PRO A 444 7.01 27.17 3.48
N SER A 445 6.88 28.07 2.50
CA SER A 445 6.51 27.69 1.15
C SER A 445 7.53 26.69 0.59
N GLU A 446 7.17 25.94 -0.45
CA GLU A 446 8.08 24.97 -1.06
C GLU A 446 9.44 25.61 -1.45
N GLU A 447 9.42 26.81 -2.06
CA GLU A 447 10.64 27.52 -2.47
C GLU A 447 11.49 27.96 -1.27
N ASP A 448 10.85 28.47 -0.22
CA ASP A 448 11.54 28.88 1.00
C ASP A 448 12.15 27.67 1.72
N PHE A 449 11.38 26.59 1.86
CA PHE A 449 11.85 25.34 2.46
C PHE A 449 13.03 24.77 1.68
N TYR A 450 12.95 24.76 0.34
CA TYR A 450 14.03 24.30 -0.51
C TYR A 450 15.31 25.14 -0.34
N SER A 451 15.17 26.45 -0.19
CA SER A 451 16.28 27.37 0.06
C SER A 451 16.98 27.07 1.39
N ILE A 452 16.22 26.73 2.43
CA ILE A 452 16.76 26.35 3.75
C ILE A 452 17.56 25.05 3.65
N ILE A 453 16.96 23.96 3.15
CA ILE A 453 17.58 22.63 3.18
C ILE A 453 18.82 22.52 2.27
N THR A 454 18.91 23.37 1.24
CA THR A 454 20.04 23.38 0.30
C THR A 454 21.08 24.46 0.60
N ALA A 455 20.88 25.32 1.60
CA ALA A 455 21.80 26.41 1.93
C ALA A 455 23.23 25.90 2.18
N ASN A 456 23.37 24.77 2.87
CA ASN A 456 24.67 24.16 3.18
C ASN A 456 25.26 23.32 2.03
N ASN A 457 24.50 23.09 0.95
CA ASN A 457 25.04 22.48 -0.26
C ASN A 457 25.80 23.49 -1.13
N ALA A 458 25.56 24.79 -0.90
CA ALA A 458 26.14 25.88 -1.67
C ALA A 458 27.68 25.79 -1.68
N ARG A 459 28.28 26.13 -2.84
CA ARG A 459 29.73 26.08 -3.11
C ARG A 459 30.34 24.68 -3.25
N ILE A 460 29.62 23.61 -2.87
CA ILE A 460 29.98 22.21 -3.20
C ILE A 460 29.17 21.74 -4.40
N ILE A 461 27.86 22.02 -4.41
CA ILE A 461 26.98 21.82 -5.57
C ILE A 461 26.79 23.19 -6.22
N SER A 462 27.09 23.30 -7.52
CA SER A 462 26.89 24.56 -8.25
C SER A 462 25.40 24.92 -8.34
N GLY A 463 25.06 26.21 -8.40
CA GLY A 463 23.67 26.67 -8.54
C GLY A 463 22.92 26.02 -9.72
N PRO A 464 23.51 25.93 -10.93
CA PRO A 464 22.91 25.19 -12.05
C PRO A 464 22.70 23.71 -11.75
N ALA A 465 23.67 23.04 -11.11
CA ALA A 465 23.53 21.63 -10.73
C ALA A 465 22.44 21.41 -9.67
N GLN A 466 22.30 22.31 -8.69
CA GLN A 466 21.24 22.25 -7.68
C GLN A 466 19.85 22.39 -8.34
N LYS A 467 19.70 23.33 -9.28
CA LYS A 467 18.46 23.49 -10.07
C LYS A 467 18.15 22.24 -10.90
N ARG A 468 19.17 21.65 -11.53
CA ARG A 468 19.01 20.38 -12.28
C ARG A 468 18.64 19.23 -11.35
N LEU A 469 19.32 19.07 -10.22
CA LEU A 469 19.05 18.03 -9.22
C LEU A 469 17.60 18.08 -8.72
N ARG A 470 17.04 19.29 -8.55
CA ARG A 470 15.63 19.48 -8.19
C ARG A 470 14.66 18.89 -9.22
N GLN A 471 15.05 18.85 -10.48
CA GLN A 471 14.22 18.41 -11.61
C GLN A 471 14.42 16.93 -11.98
N LEU A 472 15.56 16.35 -11.62
CA LEU A 472 15.88 14.95 -11.93
C LEU A 472 14.88 13.99 -11.26
N ARG A 473 14.55 12.92 -11.98
CA ARG A 473 13.59 11.88 -11.62
C ARG A 473 14.31 10.55 -11.44
N PHE A 474 14.21 9.98 -10.24
CA PHE A 474 14.94 8.78 -9.85
C PHE A 474 14.00 7.60 -9.65
N GLY A 475 14.34 6.43 -10.19
CA GLY A 475 13.71 5.16 -9.84
C GLY A 475 14.62 4.37 -8.92
N VAL A 476 14.14 3.90 -7.78
CA VAL A 476 14.92 3.08 -6.84
C VAL A 476 14.20 1.77 -6.57
N ALA A 477 14.81 0.68 -7.01
CA ALA A 477 14.29 -0.67 -6.85
C ALA A 477 15.15 -1.46 -5.86
N GLY A 478 14.56 -1.94 -4.77
CA GLY A 478 15.25 -2.55 -3.63
C GLY A 478 15.59 -1.52 -2.55
N LEU A 479 14.95 -1.66 -1.39
CA LEU A 479 15.00 -0.70 -0.28
C LEU A 479 15.52 -1.31 1.03
N SER A 480 16.15 -2.49 0.96
CA SER A 480 16.60 -3.22 2.16
C SER A 480 17.99 -2.80 2.67
N GLY A 481 18.69 -1.91 1.97
CA GLY A 481 20.04 -1.47 2.27
C GLY A 481 20.35 -0.16 1.56
N SER A 482 21.36 -0.18 0.69
CA SER A 482 21.90 1.02 0.04
C SER A 482 20.87 1.78 -0.79
N GLY A 483 19.83 1.13 -1.30
CA GLY A 483 18.73 1.83 -1.97
C GLY A 483 18.02 2.83 -1.06
N THR A 484 17.74 2.46 0.20
CA THR A 484 17.16 3.37 1.20
C THR A 484 18.10 4.55 1.50
N GLU A 485 19.38 4.27 1.73
CA GLU A 485 20.36 5.32 2.05
C GLU A 485 20.63 6.23 0.84
N ALA A 486 20.59 5.70 -0.39
CA ALA A 486 20.70 6.49 -1.61
C ALA A 486 19.53 7.48 -1.72
N VAL A 487 18.28 7.03 -1.53
CA VAL A 487 17.11 7.91 -1.58
C VAL A 487 17.19 9.00 -0.52
N LEU A 488 17.58 8.66 0.71
CA LEU A 488 17.76 9.64 1.79
C LEU A 488 18.84 10.67 1.44
N ALA A 489 20.01 10.22 0.96
CA ALA A 489 21.10 11.10 0.56
C ALA A 489 20.68 12.05 -0.57
N LEU A 490 19.92 11.56 -1.55
CA LEU A 490 19.42 12.36 -2.68
C LEU A 490 18.37 13.37 -2.25
N ALA A 491 17.39 12.95 -1.43
CA ALA A 491 16.36 13.82 -0.91
C ALA A 491 16.96 14.97 -0.08
N MET A 492 17.91 14.64 0.82
CA MET A 492 18.64 15.64 1.64
C MET A 492 19.54 16.54 0.78
N SER A 493 20.00 16.07 -0.38
CA SER A 493 20.76 16.89 -1.34
C SER A 493 19.87 17.81 -2.18
N GLY A 494 18.54 17.67 -2.10
CA GLY A 494 17.58 18.51 -2.80
C GLY A 494 16.97 17.89 -4.07
N ALA A 495 17.06 16.58 -4.27
CA ALA A 495 16.24 15.88 -5.26
C ALA A 495 14.78 15.79 -4.78
N ARG A 496 13.82 15.74 -5.73
CA ARG A 496 12.38 15.80 -5.40
C ARG A 496 11.54 14.63 -5.88
N TYR A 497 11.91 14.02 -6.99
CA TYR A 497 11.06 13.06 -7.71
C TYR A 497 11.62 11.65 -7.57
N PHE A 498 10.88 10.78 -6.88
CA PHE A 498 11.30 9.40 -6.66
C PHE A 498 10.18 8.42 -7.00
N ARG A 499 10.56 7.32 -7.66
CA ARG A 499 9.75 6.11 -7.73
C ARG A 499 10.42 5.02 -6.88
N LEU A 500 9.68 4.44 -5.95
CA LEU A 500 10.22 3.53 -4.94
C LEU A 500 9.57 2.16 -5.06
N ALA A 501 10.37 1.10 -5.24
CA ALA A 501 9.88 -0.26 -5.44
C ALA A 501 10.54 -1.27 -4.50
N ASP A 502 9.75 -1.92 -3.65
CA ASP A 502 10.17 -3.07 -2.83
C ASP A 502 8.92 -3.83 -2.35
N HIS A 503 8.91 -5.15 -2.55
CA HIS A 503 7.78 -6.03 -2.19
C HIS A 503 7.87 -6.59 -0.77
N ASP A 504 9.02 -6.47 -0.12
CA ASP A 504 9.25 -7.05 1.19
C ASP A 504 8.64 -6.23 2.32
N TYR A 505 8.29 -6.95 3.36
CA TYR A 505 8.00 -6.39 4.68
C TYR A 505 9.28 -6.27 5.51
N LEU A 506 9.38 -5.20 6.30
CA LEU A 506 10.49 -5.04 7.23
C LEU A 506 10.44 -6.14 8.30
N SER A 507 11.53 -6.89 8.44
CA SER A 507 11.68 -7.93 9.45
C SER A 507 12.76 -7.57 10.48
N GLY A 508 12.82 -8.31 11.59
CA GLY A 508 13.89 -8.16 12.58
C GLY A 508 15.30 -8.32 11.99
N ARG A 509 15.47 -9.11 10.91
CA ARG A 509 16.77 -9.29 10.24
C ARG A 509 17.26 -8.05 9.50
N ASN A 510 16.37 -7.10 9.22
CA ASN A 510 16.71 -5.86 8.52
C ASN A 510 17.09 -4.74 9.50
N LYS A 511 16.81 -4.90 10.80
CA LYS A 511 16.97 -3.84 11.81
C LYS A 511 18.40 -3.39 12.06
N ASN A 512 19.39 -4.17 11.64
CA ASN A 512 20.78 -3.74 11.66
C ASN A 512 21.10 -2.66 10.61
N ARG A 513 20.19 -2.38 9.66
CA ARG A 513 20.46 -1.45 8.55
C ARG A 513 19.25 -0.65 8.02
N VAL A 514 18.03 -1.02 8.37
CA VAL A 514 16.80 -0.30 7.98
C VAL A 514 15.98 0.01 9.23
N THR A 515 15.59 1.27 9.38
CA THR A 515 14.67 1.74 10.43
C THR A 515 13.21 1.70 9.94
N GLY A 516 12.25 1.66 10.86
CA GLY A 516 10.82 1.58 10.53
C GLY A 516 10.06 0.52 11.34
N GLN A 517 8.79 0.32 11.02
CA GLN A 517 7.90 -0.61 11.71
C GLN A 517 8.07 -2.04 11.16
N ILE A 518 8.27 -3.03 12.03
CA ILE A 518 8.29 -4.45 11.64
C ILE A 518 6.90 -4.86 11.15
N GLY A 519 6.84 -5.64 10.07
CA GLY A 519 5.59 -6.11 9.46
C GLY A 519 4.95 -5.10 8.52
N GLU A 520 5.58 -3.94 8.30
CA GLU A 520 5.16 -2.95 7.30
C GLU A 520 6.03 -3.05 6.05
N ASN A 521 5.45 -2.80 4.87
CA ASN A 521 6.19 -2.83 3.61
C ASN A 521 7.30 -1.75 3.62
N LYS A 522 8.46 -2.08 3.04
CA LYS A 522 9.64 -1.20 3.07
C LYS A 522 9.41 0.13 2.33
N THR A 523 8.61 0.12 1.26
CA THR A 523 8.23 1.32 0.50
C THR A 523 7.44 2.30 1.37
N TRP A 524 6.45 1.82 2.14
CA TRP A 524 5.69 2.65 3.07
C TRP A 524 6.57 3.22 4.19
N ASN A 525 7.38 2.37 4.83
CA ASN A 525 8.31 2.79 5.88
C ASN A 525 9.22 3.94 5.43
N LEU A 526 9.80 3.84 4.22
CA LEU A 526 10.67 4.87 3.68
C LEU A 526 9.90 6.14 3.33
N SER A 527 8.73 6.01 2.69
CA SER A 527 7.92 7.16 2.26
C SER A 527 7.54 8.09 3.41
N TRP A 528 7.14 7.54 4.56
CA TRP A 528 6.80 8.36 5.73
C TRP A 528 8.00 9.13 6.26
N ARG A 529 9.17 8.49 6.35
CA ARG A 529 10.41 9.16 6.74
C ARG A 529 10.80 10.27 5.77
N LEU A 530 10.61 10.04 4.47
CA LEU A 530 10.89 11.03 3.44
C LEU A 530 9.96 12.23 3.53
N TRP A 531 8.66 12.02 3.73
CA TRP A 531 7.71 13.11 3.89
C TRP A 531 7.87 13.87 5.21
N GLU A 532 8.24 13.19 6.30
CA GLU A 532 8.62 13.87 7.54
C GLU A 532 9.87 14.74 7.37
N HIS A 533 10.81 14.32 6.53
CA HIS A 533 12.00 15.10 6.20
C HIS A 533 11.69 16.27 5.26
N ASN A 534 10.93 16.02 4.18
CA ASN A 534 10.55 17.00 3.17
C ASN A 534 9.15 16.66 2.64
N PRO A 535 8.10 17.39 3.05
CA PRO A 535 6.73 17.08 2.66
C PRO A 535 6.42 17.41 1.20
N PHE A 536 7.33 18.11 0.51
CA PHE A 536 7.21 18.48 -0.90
C PHE A 536 7.84 17.46 -1.86
N LEU A 537 8.26 16.30 -1.35
CA LEU A 537 8.72 15.20 -2.19
C LEU A 537 7.56 14.56 -2.96
N GLU A 538 7.79 14.35 -4.26
CA GLU A 538 6.87 13.64 -5.13
C GLU A 538 7.32 12.17 -5.22
N LEU A 539 6.56 11.30 -4.55
CA LEU A 539 6.86 9.88 -4.43
C LEU A 539 5.79 9.04 -5.14
N ASP A 540 6.20 8.22 -6.12
CA ASP A 540 5.38 7.13 -6.64
C ASP A 540 5.83 5.81 -5.99
N LEU A 541 4.88 5.06 -5.40
CA LEU A 541 5.17 3.90 -4.57
C LEU A 541 4.68 2.60 -5.22
N TYR A 542 5.59 1.65 -5.36
CA TYR A 542 5.41 0.31 -5.92
C TYR A 542 5.68 -0.75 -4.82
N PRO A 543 4.78 -0.88 -3.82
CA PRO A 543 4.92 -1.84 -2.72
C PRO A 543 4.82 -3.31 -3.17
N GLU A 544 4.47 -3.58 -4.42
CA GLU A 544 4.54 -4.87 -5.07
C GLU A 544 5.92 -5.15 -5.72
N GLY A 545 6.86 -4.21 -5.64
CA GLY A 545 8.16 -4.28 -6.30
C GLY A 545 8.08 -4.08 -7.81
N ILE A 546 9.14 -4.48 -8.52
CA ILE A 546 9.18 -4.44 -9.98
C ILE A 546 8.67 -5.75 -10.55
N THR A 547 7.69 -5.66 -11.43
CA THR A 547 7.02 -6.78 -12.09
C THR A 547 7.03 -6.58 -13.61
N PRO A 548 6.79 -7.64 -14.42
CA PRO A 548 6.61 -7.48 -15.85
C PRO A 548 5.45 -6.54 -16.23
N SER A 549 4.44 -6.39 -15.35
CA SER A 549 3.27 -5.57 -15.60
C SER A 549 3.46 -4.08 -15.32
N ASN A 550 4.39 -3.72 -14.42
CA ASN A 550 4.60 -2.33 -14.00
C ASN A 550 5.96 -1.74 -14.44
N VAL A 551 6.92 -2.55 -14.88
CA VAL A 551 8.29 -2.07 -15.15
C VAL A 551 8.35 -0.95 -16.20
N ALA A 552 7.55 -1.04 -17.26
CA ALA A 552 7.51 -0.01 -18.31
C ALA A 552 7.03 1.34 -17.76
N GLU A 553 6.02 1.33 -16.89
CA GLU A 553 5.54 2.55 -16.21
C GLU A 553 6.58 3.05 -15.21
N PHE A 554 7.19 2.14 -14.43
CA PHE A 554 8.19 2.48 -13.42
C PHE A 554 9.39 3.21 -14.02
N VAL A 555 9.91 2.76 -15.17
CA VAL A 555 11.10 3.37 -15.79
C VAL A 555 10.80 4.58 -16.68
N GLN A 556 9.52 4.83 -16.97
CA GLN A 556 9.11 5.88 -17.91
C GLN A 556 9.53 7.27 -17.43
N ASN A 557 10.22 8.04 -18.27
CA ASN A 557 10.65 9.41 -17.97
C ASN A 557 11.49 9.51 -16.68
N LEU A 558 12.36 8.53 -16.43
CA LEU A 558 13.39 8.62 -15.39
C LEU A 558 14.71 9.11 -15.99
N ASP A 559 15.48 9.83 -15.19
CA ASP A 559 16.84 10.25 -15.54
C ASP A 559 17.89 9.23 -15.08
N LEU A 560 17.58 8.44 -14.05
CA LEU A 560 18.45 7.41 -13.49
C LEU A 560 17.65 6.37 -12.71
N VAL A 561 17.99 5.10 -12.90
CA VAL A 561 17.55 4.01 -12.02
C VAL A 561 18.67 3.59 -11.08
N ILE A 562 18.36 3.44 -9.79
CA ILE A 562 19.23 2.85 -8.77
C ILE A 562 18.67 1.47 -8.43
N GLU A 563 19.48 0.44 -8.62
CA GLU A 563 19.04 -0.95 -8.57
C GLU A 563 19.80 -1.71 -7.46
N GLN A 564 19.06 -2.21 -6.47
CA GLN A 564 19.55 -3.03 -5.37
C GLN A 564 18.60 -4.21 -5.07
N THR A 565 18.01 -4.79 -6.10
CA THR A 565 17.16 -5.99 -5.99
C THR A 565 18.01 -7.27 -5.96
N ASP A 566 17.41 -8.42 -5.67
CA ASP A 566 18.08 -9.73 -5.65
C ASP A 566 17.35 -10.77 -6.53
N SER A 567 16.45 -10.32 -7.40
CA SER A 567 15.57 -11.17 -8.21
C SER A 567 15.72 -10.91 -9.71
N SER A 568 14.90 -11.58 -10.53
CA SER A 568 14.83 -11.35 -11.98
C SER A 568 14.46 -9.91 -12.37
N SER A 569 13.91 -9.12 -11.43
CA SER A 569 13.64 -7.68 -11.61
C SER A 569 14.84 -6.88 -12.11
N LYS A 570 16.08 -7.29 -11.77
CA LYS A 570 17.31 -6.68 -12.28
C LYS A 570 17.36 -6.62 -13.82
N PHE A 571 16.87 -7.68 -14.46
CA PHE A 571 16.85 -7.79 -15.92
C PHE A 571 15.67 -7.04 -16.51
N LEU A 572 14.50 -7.07 -15.86
CA LEU A 572 13.33 -6.32 -16.32
C LEU A 572 13.63 -4.82 -16.41
N LEU A 573 14.30 -4.26 -15.40
CA LEU A 573 14.71 -2.86 -15.38
C LEU A 573 15.64 -2.54 -16.56
N ARG A 574 16.67 -3.35 -16.77
CA ARG A 574 17.65 -3.17 -17.85
C ARG A 574 17.07 -3.34 -19.26
N GLN A 575 16.06 -4.20 -19.40
CA GLN A 575 15.36 -4.40 -20.67
C GLN A 575 14.37 -3.27 -21.01
N SER A 576 13.93 -2.52 -20.01
CA SER A 576 12.84 -1.54 -20.17
C SER A 576 13.29 -0.09 -20.02
N ALA A 577 14.37 0.18 -19.28
CA ALA A 577 14.80 1.54 -19.01
C ALA A 577 15.55 2.13 -20.20
N ASP A 578 15.15 3.34 -20.60
CA ASP A 578 15.85 4.18 -21.60
C ASP A 578 16.84 5.16 -20.94
N CYS A 579 17.18 4.94 -19.67
CA CYS A 579 18.09 5.80 -18.90
C CYS A 579 19.20 4.96 -18.26
N PRO A 580 20.28 5.60 -17.78
CA PRO A 580 21.34 4.91 -17.06
C PRO A 580 20.82 4.16 -15.83
N ILE A 581 21.49 3.05 -15.50
CA ILE A 581 21.22 2.24 -14.33
C ILE A 581 22.48 2.16 -13.47
N ALA A 582 22.36 2.57 -12.21
CA ALA A 582 23.39 2.38 -11.19
C ALA A 582 23.01 1.20 -10.30
N MET A 583 23.63 0.05 -10.53
CA MET A 583 23.52 -1.10 -9.63
C MET A 583 24.41 -0.89 -8.41
N VAL A 584 23.86 -1.14 -7.22
CA VAL A 584 24.61 -1.09 -5.97
C VAL A 584 24.56 -2.43 -5.28
N THR A 585 25.72 -2.97 -4.92
CA THR A 585 25.83 -4.15 -4.07
C THR A 585 26.61 -3.81 -2.82
N ASP A 586 26.01 -4.03 -1.66
CA ASP A 586 26.48 -3.60 -0.35
C ASP A 586 26.85 -4.75 0.58
N LEU A 587 27.76 -5.59 0.07
CA LEU A 587 28.40 -6.66 0.84
C LEU A 587 29.46 -6.08 1.80
N GLU A 588 30.71 -6.55 1.75
CA GLU A 588 31.76 -6.02 2.63
C GLU A 588 32.28 -4.68 2.09
N ASN A 589 32.78 -4.68 0.85
CA ASN A 589 33.09 -3.47 0.10
C ASN A 589 31.95 -3.22 -0.88
N PRO A 590 31.27 -2.07 -0.81
CA PRO A 590 30.24 -1.76 -1.79
C PRO A 590 30.81 -1.70 -3.21
N VAL A 591 30.06 -2.26 -4.15
CA VAL A 591 30.35 -2.19 -5.58
C VAL A 591 29.23 -1.41 -6.25
N ILE A 592 29.60 -0.36 -6.97
CA ILE A 592 28.68 0.41 -7.81
C ILE A 592 29.05 0.14 -9.26
N GLU A 593 28.07 -0.30 -10.04
CA GLU A 593 28.21 -0.45 -11.49
C GLU A 593 27.23 0.47 -12.19
N LEU A 594 27.74 1.23 -13.15
CA LEU A 594 27.00 2.21 -13.92
C LEU A 594 26.89 1.76 -15.37
N GLU A 595 25.68 1.37 -15.72
CA GLU A 595 25.29 0.97 -17.07
C GLU A 595 24.69 2.18 -17.78
N ARG A 596 25.23 2.51 -18.95
CA ARG A 596 24.77 3.59 -19.85
C ARG A 596 24.30 2.99 -21.16
N ASP A 597 23.64 3.81 -21.98
CA ASP A 597 23.11 3.43 -23.29
C ASP A 597 24.09 2.59 -24.10
N ASN A 598 23.59 1.49 -24.68
CA ASN A 598 24.33 0.57 -25.54
C ASN A 598 25.46 -0.25 -24.88
N LYS A 599 25.52 -0.31 -23.53
CA LYS A 599 26.44 -1.22 -22.83
C LYS A 599 25.78 -2.57 -22.51
N PRO A 600 26.53 -3.68 -22.56
CA PRO A 600 26.01 -4.98 -22.19
C PRO A 600 25.74 -5.05 -20.68
N PHE A 601 24.69 -5.78 -20.29
CA PHE A 601 24.23 -5.85 -18.91
C PHE A 601 25.34 -6.36 -17.97
N PHE A 602 25.48 -5.71 -16.81
CA PHE A 602 26.51 -6.04 -15.82
C PHE A 602 27.92 -6.07 -16.45
N GLY A 603 28.20 -5.11 -17.34
CA GLY A 603 29.47 -5.04 -18.08
C GLY A 603 29.75 -6.27 -18.97
N GLY A 604 28.71 -6.95 -19.45
CA GLY A 604 28.80 -8.18 -20.26
C GLY A 604 28.98 -9.46 -19.46
N ARG A 605 28.99 -9.39 -18.12
CA ARG A 605 29.17 -10.57 -17.27
C ARG A 605 27.94 -11.48 -17.25
N ALA A 606 26.75 -10.95 -17.49
CA ALA A 606 25.54 -11.77 -17.63
C ALA A 606 25.67 -12.72 -18.83
N ASP A 607 25.92 -12.17 -20.03
CA ASP A 607 26.06 -12.97 -21.26
C ASP A 607 27.22 -13.96 -21.17
N ALA A 608 28.38 -13.52 -20.65
CA ALA A 608 29.56 -14.37 -20.47
C ALA A 608 29.32 -15.60 -19.59
N ASN A 609 28.29 -15.56 -18.74
CA ASN A 609 27.92 -16.64 -17.82
C ASN A 609 26.53 -17.21 -18.08
N ALA A 610 25.92 -16.90 -19.24
CA ALA A 610 24.57 -17.31 -19.61
C ALA A 610 23.49 -16.99 -18.55
N ILE A 611 23.64 -15.85 -17.86
CA ILE A 611 22.68 -15.38 -16.85
C ILE A 611 21.67 -14.44 -17.50
N ASN A 612 20.40 -14.77 -17.39
CA ASN A 612 19.29 -13.97 -17.90
C ASN A 612 18.08 -13.99 -16.95
N ALA A 613 17.02 -13.26 -17.30
CA ALA A 613 15.79 -13.19 -16.51
C ALA A 613 15.17 -14.56 -16.19
N GLU A 614 15.17 -15.49 -17.15
CA GLU A 614 14.60 -16.84 -16.98
C GLU A 614 15.42 -17.67 -15.99
N THR A 615 16.75 -17.68 -16.15
CA THR A 615 17.64 -18.42 -15.24
C THR A 615 17.56 -17.89 -13.80
N MET A 616 17.44 -16.57 -13.62
CA MET A 616 17.25 -15.95 -12.31
C MET A 616 15.90 -16.32 -11.68
N ALA A 617 14.83 -16.38 -12.47
CA ALA A 617 13.51 -16.78 -11.99
C ALA A 617 13.45 -18.25 -11.56
N GLN A 618 14.41 -19.08 -12.00
CA GLN A 618 14.51 -20.50 -11.65
C GLN A 618 15.36 -20.77 -10.40
N ILE A 619 15.94 -19.74 -9.77
CA ILE A 619 16.75 -19.91 -8.56
C ILE A 619 15.83 -20.42 -7.43
N GLY A 620 16.08 -21.65 -6.99
CA GLY A 620 15.23 -22.32 -6.00
C GLY A 620 15.67 -22.11 -4.55
N SER A 621 16.87 -21.59 -4.31
CA SER A 621 17.44 -21.50 -2.98
C SER A 621 18.49 -20.39 -2.83
N LEU A 622 18.71 -19.96 -1.58
CA LEU A 622 19.79 -19.02 -1.24
C LEU A 622 21.18 -19.59 -1.59
N GLN A 623 21.35 -20.91 -1.52
CA GLN A 623 22.58 -21.57 -1.93
C GLN A 623 22.86 -21.35 -3.41
N GLU A 624 21.86 -21.56 -4.26
CA GLU A 624 22.00 -21.35 -5.70
C GLU A 624 22.29 -19.89 -6.06
N SER A 625 21.61 -18.93 -5.40
CA SER A 625 21.79 -17.50 -5.72
C SER A 625 23.22 -16.99 -5.47
N THR A 626 24.00 -17.59 -4.58
CA THR A 626 25.40 -17.17 -4.33
C THR A 626 26.26 -17.16 -5.59
N TRP A 627 26.07 -18.13 -6.50
CA TRP A 627 26.84 -18.21 -7.75
C TRP A 627 26.46 -17.10 -8.73
N TYR A 628 25.17 -16.82 -8.87
CA TYR A 628 24.69 -15.76 -9.76
C TYR A 628 25.18 -14.39 -9.28
N ILE A 629 25.03 -14.11 -7.98
CA ILE A 629 25.50 -12.87 -7.38
C ILE A 629 27.01 -12.69 -7.58
N ALA A 630 27.81 -13.75 -7.39
CA ALA A 630 29.25 -13.68 -7.61
C ALA A 630 29.65 -13.31 -9.04
N HIS A 631 28.95 -13.85 -10.03
CA HIS A 631 29.22 -13.56 -11.45
C HIS A 631 28.69 -12.19 -11.88
N LEU A 632 27.51 -11.79 -11.43
CA LEU A 632 26.94 -10.46 -11.74
C LEU A 632 27.79 -9.33 -11.14
N ILE A 633 28.24 -9.45 -9.89
CA ILE A 633 29.13 -8.46 -9.27
C ILE A 633 30.52 -8.46 -9.91
N GLY A 634 30.96 -9.60 -10.42
CA GLY A 634 32.33 -9.83 -10.87
C GLY A 634 33.14 -10.54 -9.77
N PRO A 635 33.64 -11.75 -10.02
CA PRO A 635 34.32 -12.54 -8.99
C PRO A 635 35.54 -11.87 -8.35
N ASP A 636 36.22 -10.97 -9.07
CA ASP A 636 37.40 -10.27 -8.56
C ASP A 636 37.06 -9.00 -7.74
N ASN A 637 35.80 -8.58 -7.77
CA ASN A 637 35.30 -7.45 -6.97
C ASN A 637 34.89 -7.88 -5.54
N LEU A 638 34.77 -9.19 -5.28
CA LEU A 638 34.34 -9.75 -4.00
C LEU A 638 35.52 -10.04 -3.07
N THR A 639 35.39 -9.70 -1.78
CA THR A 639 36.44 -9.96 -0.79
C THR A 639 36.54 -11.44 -0.40
N ALA A 640 37.63 -11.82 0.26
CA ALA A 640 37.73 -13.12 0.92
C ALA A 640 36.60 -13.36 1.94
N GLY A 641 36.17 -12.31 2.66
CA GLY A 641 35.05 -12.36 3.59
C GLY A 641 33.72 -12.69 2.91
N ASN A 642 33.46 -12.11 1.73
CA ASN A 642 32.27 -12.43 0.94
C ASN A 642 32.25 -13.90 0.53
N TYR A 643 33.36 -14.42 0.00
CA TYR A 643 33.45 -15.84 -0.37
C TYR A 643 33.31 -16.79 0.81
N ARG A 644 33.84 -16.44 1.98
CA ARG A 644 33.63 -17.24 3.21
C ARG A 644 32.17 -17.27 3.62
N ASN A 645 31.47 -16.13 3.59
CA ASN A 645 30.03 -16.10 3.86
C ASN A 645 29.24 -16.92 2.82
N PHE A 646 29.59 -16.84 1.54
CA PHE A 646 28.94 -17.66 0.51
C PHE A 646 29.20 -19.16 0.73
N GLN A 647 30.41 -19.52 1.15
CA GLN A 647 30.78 -20.89 1.52
C GLN A 647 29.97 -21.39 2.73
N ASP A 648 29.74 -20.56 3.74
CA ASP A 648 28.89 -20.88 4.88
C ASP A 648 27.43 -21.08 4.46
N ILE A 649 26.91 -20.25 3.55
CA ILE A 649 25.57 -20.42 2.98
C ILE A 649 25.47 -21.77 2.24
N LEU A 650 26.45 -22.11 1.38
CA LEU A 650 26.47 -23.37 0.64
C LEU A 650 26.50 -24.59 1.57
N LYS A 651 27.21 -24.50 2.69
CA LYS A 651 27.30 -25.54 3.72
C LYS A 651 26.10 -25.56 4.67
N GLY A 652 25.18 -24.58 4.58
CA GLY A 652 24.03 -24.44 5.48
C GLY A 652 24.37 -23.84 6.85
N GLY A 653 25.59 -23.31 7.03
CA GLY A 653 26.03 -22.61 8.24
C GLY A 653 25.53 -21.16 8.33
N ALA A 654 25.05 -20.59 7.21
CA ALA A 654 24.43 -19.27 7.14
C ALA A 654 23.15 -19.28 6.29
N ASN A 655 22.21 -18.40 6.59
CA ASN A 655 20.92 -18.28 5.91
C ASN A 655 20.61 -16.86 5.41
N ALA A 656 21.65 -16.03 5.26
CA ALA A 656 21.59 -14.69 4.69
C ALA A 656 22.99 -14.24 4.24
N TYR A 657 23.04 -13.30 3.29
CA TYR A 657 24.25 -12.58 2.94
C TYR A 657 24.69 -11.66 4.08
N SER A 658 25.98 -11.68 4.39
CA SER A 658 26.56 -10.76 5.36
C SER A 658 26.57 -9.34 4.80
N GLN A 659 25.88 -8.43 5.48
CA GLN A 659 25.79 -7.01 5.14
C GLN A 659 25.92 -6.17 6.41
N THR A 660 26.82 -5.19 6.38
CA THR A 660 27.01 -4.26 7.50
C THR A 660 26.30 -2.94 7.24
N PHE A 661 25.91 -2.24 8.30
CA PHE A 661 25.35 -0.89 8.17
C PHE A 661 26.33 0.08 7.50
N ILE A 662 27.64 -0.05 7.79
CA ILE A 662 28.69 0.80 7.24
C ILE A 662 28.78 0.64 5.72
N ALA A 663 28.74 -0.60 5.22
CA ALA A 663 28.73 -0.85 3.78
C ALA A 663 27.49 -0.26 3.11
N VAL A 664 26.32 -0.44 3.72
CA VAL A 664 25.04 0.14 3.27
C VAL A 664 25.10 1.66 3.17
N GLN A 665 25.57 2.34 4.23
CA GLN A 665 25.71 3.80 4.21
C GLN A 665 26.75 4.29 3.21
N SER A 666 27.89 3.61 3.10
CA SER A 666 28.94 4.00 2.16
C SER A 666 28.49 3.84 0.71
N GLY A 667 27.76 2.75 0.40
CA GLY A 667 27.16 2.52 -0.91
C GLY A 667 26.13 3.60 -1.27
N GLY A 668 25.15 3.84 -0.38
CA GLY A 668 24.13 4.87 -0.59
C GLY A 668 24.70 6.29 -0.71
N GLY A 669 25.66 6.65 0.15
CA GLY A 669 26.32 7.96 0.11
C GLY A 669 27.13 8.19 -1.17
N ALA A 670 27.81 7.17 -1.68
CA ALA A 670 28.54 7.27 -2.94
C ALA A 670 27.62 7.45 -4.15
N ILE A 671 26.43 6.83 -4.15
CA ILE A 671 25.40 7.13 -5.16
C ILE A 671 24.98 8.59 -5.10
N GLY A 672 24.81 9.16 -3.91
CA GLY A 672 24.55 10.59 -3.74
C GLY A 672 25.61 11.45 -4.45
N ARG A 673 26.90 11.12 -4.28
CA ARG A 673 28.00 11.83 -4.96
C ARG A 673 27.99 11.65 -6.48
N PHE A 674 27.69 10.44 -6.96
CA PHE A 674 27.52 10.14 -8.37
C PHE A 674 26.42 11.02 -9.00
N VAL A 675 25.26 11.13 -8.33
CA VAL A 675 24.15 11.94 -8.83
C VAL A 675 24.48 13.43 -8.85
N ILE A 676 25.27 13.93 -7.90
CA ILE A 676 25.77 15.32 -7.96
C ILE A 676 26.62 15.53 -9.22
N ALA A 677 27.54 14.60 -9.54
CA ALA A 677 28.33 14.68 -10.76
C ALA A 677 27.46 14.59 -12.02
N PHE A 678 26.40 13.77 -12.00
CA PHE A 678 25.41 13.71 -13.07
C PHE A 678 24.67 15.05 -13.25
N ALA A 679 24.23 15.69 -12.15
CA ALA A 679 23.60 17.01 -12.17
C ALA A 679 24.57 18.12 -12.66
N GLU A 680 25.87 17.93 -12.51
CA GLU A 680 26.90 18.80 -13.10
C GLU A 680 27.18 18.52 -14.58
N GLY A 681 26.50 17.54 -15.19
CA GLY A 681 26.76 17.14 -16.59
C GLY A 681 28.05 16.36 -16.78
N LYS A 682 28.56 15.72 -15.72
CA LYS A 682 29.84 14.97 -15.72
C LYS A 682 29.65 13.46 -15.69
N LEU A 683 28.49 12.96 -16.13
CA LEU A 683 28.17 11.53 -16.13
C LEU A 683 29.18 10.69 -16.92
N ASP A 684 29.63 11.21 -18.07
CA ASP A 684 30.55 10.49 -18.96
C ASP A 684 31.98 10.43 -18.41
N ALA A 685 32.33 11.31 -17.47
CA ALA A 685 33.65 11.33 -16.83
C ALA A 685 33.78 10.31 -15.67
N LEU A 686 32.67 9.69 -15.28
CA LEU A 686 32.62 8.71 -14.20
C LEU A 686 33.01 7.33 -14.74
N PRO A 687 33.81 6.50 -14.06
CA PRO A 687 34.08 5.15 -14.56
C PRO A 687 32.82 4.26 -14.50
N ASP A 688 32.88 3.12 -15.17
CA ASP A 688 31.73 2.21 -15.26
C ASP A 688 31.52 1.38 -13.99
N SER A 689 32.57 1.22 -13.17
CA SER A 689 32.54 0.40 -11.96
C SER A 689 33.44 1.00 -10.89
N TRP A 690 32.98 0.97 -9.65
CA TRP A 690 33.73 1.38 -8.47
C TRP A 690 33.60 0.37 -7.35
N ILE A 691 34.70 0.17 -6.63
CA ILE A 691 34.72 -0.54 -5.36
C ILE A 691 35.01 0.48 -4.27
N ILE A 692 34.10 0.61 -3.32
CA ILE A 692 34.25 1.51 -2.18
C ILE A 692 35.02 0.76 -1.10
N ARG A 693 36.31 1.08 -0.96
CA ARG A 693 37.17 0.55 0.09
C ARG A 693 37.19 1.53 1.26
N THR A 694 36.65 1.11 2.39
CA THR A 694 36.66 1.91 3.64
C THR A 694 37.84 1.58 4.54
N LEU A 695 38.61 0.52 4.22
CA LEU A 695 39.80 0.09 4.93
C LEU A 695 41.01 -0.03 3.97
N PRO A 696 42.25 0.18 4.48
CA PRO A 696 43.47 -0.07 3.71
C PRO A 696 43.59 -1.54 3.31
N ALA A 697 44.21 -1.79 2.16
CA ALA A 697 44.47 -3.16 1.70
C ALA A 697 45.43 -3.89 2.65
N GLN A 698 45.12 -5.16 2.97
CA GLN A 698 46.01 -5.99 3.80
C GLN A 698 47.09 -6.65 2.94
N LYS A 699 48.28 -6.90 3.52
CA LYS A 699 49.44 -7.48 2.79
C LYS A 699 49.12 -8.78 2.03
N ASN A 700 48.20 -9.61 2.54
CA ASN A 700 47.86 -10.92 1.97
C ASN A 700 46.46 -10.97 1.35
N GLU A 701 45.79 -9.83 1.19
CA GLU A 701 44.37 -9.76 0.81
C GLU A 701 44.07 -10.49 -0.51
N LEU A 702 44.87 -10.25 -1.55
CA LEU A 702 44.69 -10.90 -2.86
C LEU A 702 44.89 -12.41 -2.80
N SER A 703 45.88 -12.88 -2.05
CA SER A 703 46.11 -14.32 -1.88
C SER A 703 44.98 -15.01 -1.11
N ASP A 704 44.44 -14.33 -0.10
CA ASP A 704 43.31 -14.84 0.68
C ASP A 704 42.02 -14.85 -0.13
N GLN A 705 41.78 -13.81 -0.93
CA GLN A 705 40.67 -13.73 -1.86
C GLN A 705 40.74 -14.86 -2.89
N ALA A 706 41.88 -15.06 -3.54
CA ALA A 706 42.07 -16.11 -4.54
C ALA A 706 41.81 -17.52 -3.96
N ARG A 707 42.30 -17.79 -2.75
CA ARG A 707 42.06 -19.05 -2.03
C ARG A 707 40.57 -19.26 -1.72
N ALA A 708 39.91 -18.26 -1.13
CA ALA A 708 38.51 -18.34 -0.76
C ALA A 708 37.59 -18.47 -1.99
N LYS A 709 37.88 -17.72 -3.06
CA LYS A 709 37.21 -17.81 -4.37
C LYS A 709 37.29 -19.22 -4.94
N LYS A 710 38.50 -19.81 -4.98
CA LYS A 710 38.72 -21.18 -5.47
C LYS A 710 37.94 -22.21 -4.65
N GLU A 711 37.97 -22.10 -3.33
CA GLU A 711 37.24 -23.00 -2.44
C GLU A 711 35.72 -22.93 -2.69
N PHE A 712 35.18 -21.72 -2.79
CA PHE A 712 33.76 -21.48 -3.06
C PHE A 712 33.31 -22.14 -4.37
N PHE A 713 33.95 -21.82 -5.49
CA PHE A 713 33.55 -22.37 -6.79
C PHE A 713 33.72 -23.89 -6.87
N SER A 714 34.77 -24.44 -6.26
CA SER A 714 34.94 -25.90 -6.17
C SER A 714 33.81 -26.55 -5.36
N THR A 715 33.38 -25.91 -4.27
CA THR A 715 32.31 -26.42 -3.42
C THR A 715 30.94 -26.29 -4.09
N PHE A 716 30.71 -25.19 -4.80
CA PHE A 716 29.50 -24.97 -5.59
C PHE A 716 29.37 -26.03 -6.68
N ALA A 717 30.42 -26.26 -7.48
CA ALA A 717 30.42 -27.25 -8.56
C ALA A 717 30.17 -28.68 -8.04
N ALA A 718 30.73 -29.03 -6.87
CA ALA A 718 30.47 -30.32 -6.24
C ALA A 718 29.01 -30.49 -5.79
N ARG A 719 28.35 -29.40 -5.39
CA ARG A 719 26.96 -29.41 -4.91
C ARG A 719 25.92 -29.30 -6.02
N PHE A 720 26.24 -28.56 -7.09
CA PHE A 720 25.35 -28.30 -8.22
C PHE A 720 26.00 -28.76 -9.55
N PRO A 721 26.31 -30.05 -9.74
CA PRO A 721 27.11 -30.53 -10.88
C PRO A 721 26.45 -30.41 -12.25
N ARG A 722 25.18 -29.96 -12.32
CA ARG A 722 24.38 -29.77 -13.55
C ARG A 722 24.18 -28.30 -13.93
N LYS A 723 24.70 -27.36 -13.15
CA LYS A 723 24.77 -25.92 -13.42
C LYS A 723 26.24 -25.55 -13.52
#